data_AF-A0A3R6YPW5-F1
#
_entry.id   AF-A0A3R6YPW5-F1
#
_cell.length_a   1.000
_cell.length_b   1.000
_cell.length_c   1.000
_cell.angle_alpha   90.00
_cell.angle_beta   90.00
_cell.angle_gamma   90.00
#
_symmetry.space_group_name_H-M   'P 1'
#
loop_
_entity.id
_entity.type
_entity.pdbx_description
1 polymer ?
#
loop_
_entity_poly.entity_id
_entity_poly.type
_entity_poly.pdbx_seq_one_letter_code
_entity_poly.pdbx_strand_id
1 'polypeptide(L)'
;MIRTRKQQRTQIHLLQAYERHLVTAYNGEFDALVKLKEAKIDEIEGKNGRMREICAELGVDAAAVTVVYRWHPDEVADSMMRLLPGEATKVPYETDERRKVREAAEAAARLQEEKNKKDDVAGRALNDMMNGTLETKKEAIAAQTVAREAWMDEVAAEDMTAEQKQKVAAFEADAVKLVDDKEKARKALDLELKKLKVDVGDICKAFDDKLKGLHDLYLATRMSVLTQQMYVLRLGEVLMDHEHCCHEKELLQREIDHITADIHSLQADAAQFTAQMEACRDAWQHAVDEDKACEKAFLKEIEDAAGGTPLEHDVMKALVELYRKRRPQGDEDDSSRPGKGGGRKEGGGSMRALSISSNVGDGGNLDPFGHVDRRKAPSTKGGFEVKRLLPLDPDVDRPESIATDSAVWSVLNECRVKKMTLEHVVKLKNDLYVEAKGVADATHAKVAALEDKADRYARALHELVDTMDLNSENHPVLVQIKQGQDEASGGDDLVTLFEETESALLISRRSVEALNATILVHGTDQVSILSKIQNFRKNINLMEWEHAYLDMQKRNMEDHYTDLQLLRVTKNLQELITTGDASEKQKMEQGLLEAKLAYMGKNHHVHQLKQAKTTQALRSQLGDRLKENDQFKRQLQDLQTHIHIREDIVASRRASSVAATTGKGKKQPIKDNKLKAITVRRKLVDLAKAQSEEIEFMRQELDKIRRRTFPSFVQPMQAPNDDDDDDNFG
;
A
#
# COMPACT_ATOMS: atom_id res chain seq x y z
N MET A 1 6.78 38.11 -21.58
CA MET A 1 7.63 36.90 -21.69
C MET A 1 9.04 37.27 -21.26
N ILE A 2 9.52 36.68 -20.17
CA ILE A 2 10.86 36.92 -19.63
C ILE A 2 11.80 36.03 -20.42
N ARG A 3 12.51 36.58 -21.41
CA ARG A 3 13.32 35.78 -22.33
C ARG A 3 14.80 35.76 -21.99
N THR A 4 15.31 36.83 -21.38
CA THR A 4 16.74 36.95 -21.12
C THR A 4 17.08 36.63 -19.67
N ARG A 5 18.27 36.07 -19.42
CA ARG A 5 18.77 35.77 -18.06
C ARG A 5 18.81 37.01 -17.17
N LYS A 6 19.17 38.17 -17.74
CA LYS A 6 19.13 39.46 -17.03
C LYS A 6 17.71 39.85 -16.62
N GLN A 7 16.73 39.62 -17.48
CA GLN A 7 15.32 39.81 -17.13
C GLN A 7 14.87 38.80 -16.06
N GLN A 8 15.32 37.53 -16.09
CA GLN A 8 15.00 36.54 -15.04
C GLN A 8 15.55 36.97 -13.67
N ARG A 9 16.81 37.40 -13.60
CA ARG A 9 17.41 37.93 -12.35
C ARG A 9 16.70 39.21 -11.86
N THR A 10 16.34 40.10 -12.77
CA THR A 10 15.58 41.31 -12.43
C THR A 10 14.17 40.95 -11.93
N GLN A 11 13.53 39.96 -12.56
CA GLN A 11 12.22 39.49 -12.16
C GLN A 11 12.25 38.94 -10.73
N ILE A 12 13.27 38.17 -10.35
CA ILE A 12 13.42 37.67 -8.97
C ILE A 12 13.35 38.82 -7.97
N HIS A 13 14.08 39.90 -8.21
CA HIS A 13 14.05 41.07 -7.33
C HIS A 13 12.68 41.78 -7.34
N LEU A 14 12.03 41.88 -8.49
CA LEU A 14 10.69 42.45 -8.60
C LEU A 14 9.65 41.62 -7.83
N LEU A 15 9.73 40.29 -7.92
CA LEU A 15 8.86 39.36 -7.18
C LEU A 15 9.07 39.48 -5.67
N GLN A 16 10.33 39.55 -5.20
CA GLN A 16 10.64 39.77 -3.79
C GLN A 16 10.18 41.15 -3.29
N ALA A 17 10.23 42.18 -4.13
CA ALA A 17 9.67 43.49 -3.79
C ALA A 17 8.14 43.44 -3.72
N TYR A 18 7.50 42.72 -4.64
CA TYR A 18 6.05 42.53 -4.66
C TYR A 18 5.56 41.71 -3.46
N GLU A 19 6.28 40.66 -3.06
CA GLU A 19 6.02 39.91 -1.82
C GLU A 19 6.01 40.84 -0.60
N ARG A 20 7.05 41.66 -0.45
CA ARG A 20 7.12 42.64 0.65
C ARG A 20 5.96 43.62 0.61
N HIS A 21 5.54 44.04 -0.58
CA HIS A 21 4.38 44.92 -0.73
C HIS A 21 3.07 44.25 -0.29
N LEU A 22 2.82 43.00 -0.69
CA LEU A 22 1.65 42.23 -0.27
C LEU A 22 1.57 42.08 1.26
N VAL A 23 2.69 41.70 1.88
CA VAL A 23 2.76 41.57 3.34
C VAL A 23 2.53 42.91 4.04
N THR A 24 3.14 43.99 3.53
CA THR A 24 2.97 45.34 4.10
C THR A 24 1.53 45.83 3.97
N ALA A 25 0.86 45.57 2.84
CA ALA A 25 -0.54 45.92 2.62
C ALA A 25 -1.46 45.19 3.61
N TYR A 26 -1.27 43.87 3.79
CA TYR A 26 -2.03 43.09 4.77
C TYR A 26 -1.79 43.57 6.20
N ASN A 27 -0.53 43.85 6.57
CA ASN A 27 -0.21 44.37 7.91
C ASN A 27 -0.94 45.69 8.20
N GLY A 28 -1.10 46.55 7.19
CA GLY A 28 -1.90 47.78 7.33
C GLY A 28 -3.37 47.53 7.66
N GLU A 29 -3.99 46.53 7.02
CA GLU A 29 -5.38 46.13 7.34
C GLU A 29 -5.49 45.44 8.70
N PHE A 30 -4.51 44.62 9.06
CA PHE A 30 -4.43 43.98 10.37
C PHE A 30 -4.32 45.03 11.50
N ASP A 31 -3.43 46.00 11.38
CA ASP A 31 -3.26 47.08 12.35
C ASP A 31 -4.53 47.94 12.49
N ALA A 32 -5.28 48.14 11.40
CA ALA A 32 -6.57 48.81 11.44
C ALA A 32 -7.62 47.99 12.21
N LEU A 33 -7.62 46.67 12.08
CA LEU A 33 -8.52 45.79 12.84
C LEU A 33 -8.15 45.73 14.33
N VAL A 34 -6.86 45.76 14.67
CA VAL A 34 -6.39 45.83 16.06
C VAL A 34 -6.93 47.10 16.74
N LYS A 35 -6.80 48.27 16.08
CA LYS A 35 -7.37 49.54 16.58
C LYS A 35 -8.90 49.49 16.68
N LEU A 36 -9.56 48.83 15.72
CA LEU A 36 -11.01 48.65 15.76
C LEU A 36 -11.43 47.77 16.95
N LYS A 37 -10.68 46.70 17.25
CA LYS A 37 -10.94 45.82 18.40
C LYS A 37 -10.83 46.59 19.71
N GLU A 38 -9.78 47.39 19.87
CA GLU A 38 -9.60 48.26 21.05
C GLU A 38 -10.81 49.20 21.23
N ALA A 39 -11.21 49.92 20.19
CA ALA A 39 -12.38 50.81 20.24
C ALA A 39 -13.69 50.07 20.57
N LYS A 40 -13.86 48.81 20.11
CA LYS A 40 -15.04 48.00 20.43
C LYS A 40 -15.01 47.44 21.85
N ILE A 41 -13.84 47.13 22.39
CA ILE A 41 -13.68 46.75 23.81
C ILE A 41 -14.08 47.94 24.69
N ASP A 42 -13.63 49.15 24.37
CA ASP A 42 -13.99 50.38 25.10
C ASP A 42 -15.50 50.66 25.03
N GLU A 43 -16.12 50.47 23.85
CA GLU A 43 -17.58 50.61 23.68
C GLU A 43 -18.35 49.60 24.54
N ILE A 44 -17.90 48.35 24.59
CA ILE A 44 -18.51 47.31 25.43
C ILE A 44 -18.29 47.61 26.91
N GLU A 45 -17.12 48.13 27.31
CA GLU A 45 -16.87 48.53 28.69
C GLU A 45 -17.80 49.67 29.14
N GLY A 46 -18.06 50.65 28.27
CA GLY A 46 -19.06 51.70 28.51
C GLY A 46 -20.46 51.13 28.72
N LYS A 47 -20.90 50.19 27.87
CA LYS A 47 -22.20 49.50 28.02
C LYS A 47 -22.24 48.61 29.27
N ASN A 48 -21.14 47.96 29.62
CA ASN A 48 -20.98 47.19 30.86
C ASN A 48 -21.04 48.09 32.10
N GLY A 49 -20.52 49.32 32.03
CA GLY A 49 -20.69 50.34 33.07
C GLY A 49 -22.16 50.63 33.34
N ARG A 50 -22.93 50.92 32.28
CA ARG A 50 -24.38 51.13 32.38
C ARG A 50 -25.12 49.90 32.89
N MET A 51 -24.73 48.69 32.47
CA MET A 51 -25.32 47.45 33.01
C MET A 51 -25.01 47.25 34.50
N ARG A 52 -23.83 47.64 34.98
CA ARG A 52 -23.49 47.60 36.42
C ARG A 52 -24.36 48.58 37.22
N GLU A 53 -24.63 49.78 36.70
CA GLU A 53 -25.55 50.74 37.31
C GLU A 53 -26.97 50.17 37.42
N ILE A 54 -27.51 49.62 36.33
CA ILE A 54 -28.85 49.02 36.31
C ILE A 54 -28.94 47.80 37.25
N CYS A 55 -27.90 46.98 37.33
CA CYS A 55 -27.83 45.86 38.27
C CYS A 55 -27.83 46.33 39.73
N ALA A 56 -27.13 47.43 40.04
CA ALA A 56 -27.16 48.04 41.37
C ALA A 56 -28.56 48.60 41.71
N GLU A 57 -29.27 49.20 40.75
CA GLU A 57 -30.65 49.67 40.91
C GLU A 57 -31.67 48.53 41.12
N LEU A 58 -31.44 47.36 40.51
CA LEU A 58 -32.30 46.18 40.62
C LEU A 58 -31.97 45.24 41.80
N GLY A 59 -30.83 45.47 42.48
CA GLY A 59 -30.34 44.59 43.54
C GLY A 59 -29.89 43.20 43.04
N VAL A 60 -29.51 43.11 41.77
CA VAL A 60 -29.03 41.87 41.13
C VAL A 60 -27.51 41.91 41.05
N ASP A 61 -26.86 40.77 41.29
CA ASP A 61 -25.40 40.68 41.29
C ASP A 61 -24.82 41.01 39.90
N ALA A 62 -24.07 42.11 39.82
CA ALA A 62 -23.59 42.68 38.56
C ALA A 62 -22.54 41.78 37.87
N ALA A 63 -21.79 40.99 38.65
CA ALA A 63 -20.78 40.07 38.15
C ALA A 63 -21.37 38.92 37.33
N ALA A 64 -22.62 38.54 37.59
CA ALA A 64 -23.32 37.50 36.83
C ALA A 64 -23.86 37.99 35.48
N VAL A 65 -23.86 39.31 35.25
CA VAL A 65 -24.55 39.95 34.13
C VAL A 65 -23.59 40.56 33.12
N THR A 66 -22.46 41.10 33.57
CA THR A 66 -21.47 41.76 32.70
C THR A 66 -20.36 40.82 32.26
N VAL A 67 -20.06 40.83 30.95
CA VAL A 67 -18.93 40.09 30.38
C VAL A 67 -17.79 41.07 30.12
N VAL A 68 -16.66 40.89 30.79
CA VAL A 68 -15.47 41.72 30.61
C VAL A 68 -14.58 41.10 29.55
N TYR A 69 -14.38 41.81 28.44
CA TYR A 69 -13.45 41.42 27.39
C TYR A 69 -12.08 42.02 27.66
N ARG A 70 -11.03 41.21 27.54
CA ARG A 70 -9.62 41.62 27.64
C ARG A 70 -8.82 40.99 26.52
N TRP A 71 -7.71 41.62 26.18
CA TRP A 71 -6.73 41.04 25.27
C TRP A 71 -6.21 39.73 25.84
N HIS A 72 -6.21 38.69 25.01
CA HIS A 72 -5.53 37.44 25.35
C HIS A 72 -4.01 37.62 25.18
N PRO A 73 -3.16 37.02 26.01
CA PRO A 73 -1.70 37.08 25.85
C PRO A 73 -1.23 36.75 24.42
N ASP A 74 -1.82 35.74 23.78
CA ASP A 74 -1.47 35.32 22.41
C ASP A 74 -1.82 36.36 21.32
N GLU A 75 -2.69 37.32 21.62
CA GLU A 75 -3.09 38.38 20.68
C GLU A 75 -2.13 39.57 20.73
N VAL A 76 -1.26 39.62 21.74
CA VAL A 76 -0.29 40.69 21.93
C VAL A 76 1.08 40.18 21.48
N ALA A 77 1.58 40.73 20.36
CA ALA A 77 2.80 40.28 19.70
C ALA A 77 4.02 40.12 20.63
N ASP A 78 4.15 41.00 21.64
CA ASP A 78 5.29 41.00 22.57
C ASP A 78 5.06 40.18 23.85
N SER A 79 3.89 39.56 24.04
CA SER A 79 3.55 38.89 25.29
C SER A 79 4.45 37.69 25.60
N MET A 80 4.87 36.93 24.59
CA MET A 80 5.78 35.78 24.77
C MET A 80 7.22 36.21 25.08
N MET A 81 7.59 37.44 24.74
CA MET A 81 8.93 37.99 24.94
C MET A 81 9.04 38.82 26.23
N ARG A 82 7.90 39.10 26.90
CA ARG A 82 7.82 39.96 28.09
C ARG A 82 7.50 39.14 29.33
N LEU A 83 8.48 38.96 30.21
CA LEU A 83 8.31 38.30 31.51
C LEU A 83 7.37 39.10 32.41
N LEU A 84 6.30 38.46 32.90
CA LEU A 84 5.41 39.09 33.87
C LEU A 84 6.07 39.13 35.27
N PRO A 85 5.78 40.14 36.12
CA PRO A 85 6.41 40.31 37.45
C PRO A 85 6.22 39.16 38.46
N GLY A 86 5.46 38.11 38.11
CA GLY A 86 5.29 36.89 38.92
C GLY A 86 5.87 35.61 38.29
N GLU A 87 6.32 35.66 37.04
CA GLU A 87 6.94 34.51 36.34
C GLU A 87 8.44 34.39 36.64
N ALA A 88 9.06 35.49 37.09
CA ALA A 88 10.44 35.49 37.54
C ALA A 88 10.56 34.86 38.94
N THR A 89 11.02 33.61 39.01
CA THR A 89 11.29 32.90 40.28
C THR A 89 12.35 33.59 41.14
N LYS A 90 13.21 34.41 40.53
CA LYS A 90 14.22 35.22 41.22
C LYS A 90 13.95 36.70 40.93
N VAL A 91 13.68 37.46 41.99
CA VAL A 91 13.63 38.91 41.91
C VAL A 91 15.02 39.39 41.48
N PRO A 92 15.15 40.22 40.43
CA PRO A 92 16.43 40.82 40.06
C PRO A 92 17.07 41.48 41.29
N TYR A 93 18.35 41.19 41.55
CA TYR A 93 19.05 41.74 42.71
C TYR A 93 19.15 43.26 42.58
N GLU A 94 18.49 43.97 43.50
CA GLU A 94 18.60 45.42 43.64
C GLU A 94 19.73 45.75 44.62
N THR A 95 20.67 46.60 44.18
CA THR A 95 21.65 47.24 45.06
C THR A 95 20.93 48.08 46.13
N ASP A 96 21.46 48.13 47.36
CA ASP A 96 20.84 48.83 48.51
C ASP A 96 20.46 50.31 48.23
N GLU A 97 21.20 50.99 47.35
CA GLU A 97 20.90 52.35 46.92
C GLU A 97 19.61 52.45 46.10
N ARG A 98 19.34 51.48 45.21
CA ARG A 98 18.12 51.43 44.40
C ARG A 98 16.90 51.11 45.25
N ARG A 99 17.05 50.25 46.27
CA ARG A 99 15.98 49.96 47.23
C ARG A 99 15.56 51.21 47.99
N LYS A 100 16.51 52.00 48.52
CA LYS A 100 16.22 53.25 49.24
C LYS A 100 15.53 54.29 48.36
N VAL A 101 15.90 54.39 47.08
CA VAL A 101 15.26 55.33 46.14
C VAL A 101 13.80 54.94 45.87
N ARG A 102 13.49 53.65 45.68
CA ARG A 102 12.10 53.20 45.53
C ARG A 102 11.29 53.43 46.80
N GLU A 103 11.82 53.07 47.97
CA GLU A 103 11.12 53.26 49.25
C GLU A 103 10.85 54.75 49.53
N ALA A 104 11.80 55.64 49.20
CA ALA A 104 11.59 57.08 49.29
C ALA A 104 10.54 57.59 48.28
N ALA A 105 10.51 57.05 47.06
CA ALA A 105 9.51 57.38 46.06
C ALA A 105 8.12 56.86 46.43
N GLU A 106 8.00 55.64 46.96
CA GLU A 106 6.76 55.07 47.47
C GLU A 106 6.26 55.82 48.71
N ALA A 107 7.14 56.19 49.63
CA ALA A 107 6.78 57.01 50.79
C ALA A 107 6.33 58.41 50.36
N ALA A 108 7.00 59.02 49.36
CA ALA A 108 6.59 60.29 48.79
C ALA A 108 5.23 60.19 48.07
N ALA A 109 4.98 59.11 47.33
CA ALA A 109 3.69 58.84 46.68
C ALA A 109 2.56 58.63 47.70
N ARG A 110 2.79 57.85 48.77
CA ARG A 110 1.82 57.67 49.87
C ARG A 110 1.53 58.99 50.58
N LEU A 111 2.54 59.81 50.82
CA LEU A 111 2.36 61.14 51.40
C LEU A 111 1.53 62.07 50.49
N GLN A 112 1.74 62.00 49.17
CA GLN A 112 0.95 62.77 48.20
C GLN A 112 -0.50 62.28 48.13
N GLU A 113 -0.73 60.97 48.16
CA GLU A 113 -2.09 60.41 48.24
C GLU A 113 -2.80 60.80 49.55
N GLU A 114 -2.10 60.82 50.68
CA GLU A 114 -2.65 61.26 51.97
C GLU A 114 -2.97 62.76 51.99
N LYS A 115 -2.18 63.58 51.29
CA LYS A 115 -2.48 65.01 51.09
C LYS A 115 -3.70 65.20 50.19
N ASN A 116 -3.76 64.49 49.06
CA ASN A 116 -4.89 64.55 48.14
C ASN A 116 -6.21 64.06 48.79
N LYS A 117 -6.15 63.07 49.70
CA LYS A 117 -7.31 62.63 50.50
C LYS A 117 -7.74 63.61 51.58
N LYS A 118 -6.85 64.50 52.03
CA LYS A 118 -7.18 65.55 53.01
C LYS A 118 -7.86 66.75 52.35
N ASP A 119 -7.53 67.05 51.10
CA ASP A 119 -8.09 68.16 50.33
C ASP A 119 -9.41 67.84 49.58
N ASP A 120 -10.13 66.80 49.97
CA ASP A 120 -11.51 66.58 49.49
C ASP A 120 -12.52 67.43 50.28
N VAL A 121 -12.38 68.76 50.15
CA VAL A 121 -13.30 69.74 50.75
C VAL A 121 -14.67 69.68 50.07
N ALA A 122 -14.69 69.37 48.76
CA ALA A 122 -15.91 69.21 47.98
C ALA A 122 -16.71 67.97 48.40
N GLY A 123 -16.06 66.82 48.56
CA GLY A 123 -16.70 65.59 49.04
C GLY A 123 -17.23 65.71 50.47
N ARG A 124 -16.49 66.39 51.37
CA ARG A 124 -16.97 66.66 52.75
C ARG A 124 -18.17 67.60 52.79
N ALA A 125 -18.13 68.72 52.04
CA ALA A 125 -19.24 69.68 52.01
C ALA A 125 -20.51 69.11 51.36
N LEU A 126 -20.36 68.26 50.33
CA LEU A 126 -21.47 67.55 49.70
C LEU A 126 -22.13 66.53 50.65
N ASN A 127 -21.32 65.87 51.48
CA ASN A 127 -21.80 64.89 52.45
C ASN A 127 -22.51 65.57 53.64
N ASP A 128 -21.95 66.68 54.14
CA ASP A 128 -22.51 67.42 55.29
C ASP A 128 -23.75 68.27 54.94
N MET A 129 -23.88 68.75 53.70
CA MET A 129 -25.02 69.61 53.31
C MET A 129 -26.13 68.87 52.54
N MET A 130 -25.85 67.74 51.89
CA MET A 130 -26.81 67.04 51.02
C MET A 130 -26.71 65.50 51.05
N ASN A 131 -26.15 64.90 52.11
CA ASN A 131 -25.98 63.44 52.24
C ASN A 131 -25.30 62.77 51.02
N GLY A 132 -24.40 63.49 50.34
CA GLY A 132 -23.46 62.88 49.39
C GLY A 132 -24.00 62.55 47.99
N THR A 133 -25.14 63.07 47.53
CA THR A 133 -25.57 62.92 46.12
C THR A 133 -26.40 64.12 45.63
N LEU A 134 -25.95 64.76 44.55
CA LEU A 134 -26.50 66.00 43.97
C LEU A 134 -27.36 65.76 42.73
N GLU A 135 -27.95 64.58 42.58
CA GLU A 135 -29.00 64.38 41.58
C GLU A 135 -30.35 64.43 42.28
N THR A 136 -31.26 65.24 41.75
CA THR A 136 -32.67 65.26 42.14
C THR A 136 -33.19 63.83 42.14
N LYS A 137 -33.31 63.26 43.33
CA LYS A 137 -33.87 61.95 43.61
C LYS A 137 -35.12 61.71 42.74
N LYS A 138 -34.95 61.01 41.62
CA LYS A 138 -35.76 59.82 41.39
C LYS A 138 -35.34 58.87 42.50
N GLU A 139 -35.89 59.09 43.69
CA GLU A 139 -35.87 58.06 44.73
C GLU A 139 -36.30 56.79 44.02
N ALA A 140 -35.38 55.82 43.98
CA ALA A 140 -35.62 54.52 43.40
C ALA A 140 -37.01 54.13 43.87
N ILE A 141 -37.96 54.03 42.95
CA ILE A 141 -39.36 53.80 43.31
C ILE A 141 -39.40 52.58 44.24
N ALA A 142 -38.46 51.64 44.09
CA ALA A 142 -38.10 50.52 44.97
C ALA A 142 -37.96 50.81 46.48
N ALA A 143 -37.39 51.95 46.90
CA ALA A 143 -37.09 52.28 48.29
C ALA A 143 -38.18 53.10 49.01
N GLN A 144 -39.21 53.58 48.30
CA GLN A 144 -40.37 54.18 48.97
C GLN A 144 -41.17 53.10 49.69
N THR A 145 -41.22 53.18 51.01
CA THR A 145 -42.14 52.42 51.84
C THR A 145 -43.09 53.42 52.50
N VAL A 146 -44.39 53.27 52.25
CA VAL A 146 -45.40 54.06 52.95
C VAL A 146 -45.43 53.54 54.39
N ALA A 147 -45.04 54.38 55.37
CA ALA A 147 -45.02 53.99 56.77
C ALA A 147 -46.45 53.74 57.24
N ARG A 148 -46.74 52.49 57.61
CA ARG A 148 -48.04 52.09 58.17
C ARG A 148 -48.12 52.60 59.60
N GLU A 149 -49.11 53.45 59.90
CA GLU A 149 -49.28 53.99 61.25
C GLU A 149 -49.81 52.90 62.20
N ALA A 150 -49.27 52.82 63.42
CA ALA A 150 -49.47 51.69 64.35
C ALA A 150 -50.94 51.41 64.73
N TRP A 151 -51.84 52.38 64.60
CA TRP A 151 -53.27 52.21 64.85
C TRP A 151 -54.03 51.46 63.74
N MET A 152 -53.40 51.22 62.56
CA MET A 152 -54.00 50.44 61.46
C MET A 152 -53.95 48.92 61.68
N ASP A 153 -53.18 48.42 62.65
CA ASP A 153 -53.06 46.99 62.97
C ASP A 153 -53.73 46.61 64.31
N GLU A 154 -53.99 47.58 65.19
CA GLU A 154 -54.50 47.33 66.56
C GLU A 154 -56.04 47.42 66.69
N VAL A 155 -56.78 47.81 65.64
CA VAL A 155 -58.24 47.98 65.66
C VAL A 155 -58.92 47.00 64.71
N ALA A 156 -59.84 46.16 65.22
CA ALA A 156 -60.60 45.20 64.42
C ALA A 156 -61.67 45.89 63.54
N ALA A 157 -61.92 45.34 62.35
CA ALA A 157 -62.67 45.95 61.24
C ALA A 157 -64.13 46.36 61.52
N GLU A 158 -64.68 45.98 62.67
CA GLU A 158 -66.07 46.21 63.06
C GLU A 158 -66.29 47.50 63.87
N ASP A 159 -65.24 48.16 64.40
CA ASP A 159 -65.34 49.38 65.23
C ASP A 159 -64.88 50.68 64.54
N MET A 160 -64.71 50.68 63.21
CA MET A 160 -64.13 51.80 62.46
C MET A 160 -65.15 52.84 61.98
N THR A 161 -64.89 54.15 62.19
CA THR A 161 -65.68 55.26 61.62
C THR A 161 -65.46 55.40 60.10
N ALA A 162 -66.46 55.91 59.36
CA ALA A 162 -66.44 55.98 57.89
C ALA A 162 -65.25 56.78 57.31
N GLU A 163 -64.78 57.81 58.01
CA GLU A 163 -63.62 58.62 57.61
C GLU A 163 -62.28 57.88 57.81
N GLN A 164 -62.18 56.99 58.79
CA GLN A 164 -60.98 56.17 59.03
C GLN A 164 -60.87 55.03 58.01
N LYS A 165 -62.01 54.42 57.61
CA LYS A 165 -62.03 53.45 56.48
C LYS A 165 -61.60 54.10 55.17
N GLN A 166 -61.94 55.38 54.94
CA GLN A 166 -61.51 56.10 53.73
C GLN A 166 -60.01 56.37 53.70
N LYS A 167 -59.38 56.64 54.85
CA LYS A 167 -57.92 56.86 54.95
C LYS A 167 -57.12 55.57 54.81
N VAL A 168 -57.62 54.45 55.36
CA VAL A 168 -57.02 53.12 55.13
C VAL A 168 -57.15 52.72 53.66
N ALA A 169 -58.32 52.92 53.04
CA ALA A 169 -58.51 52.67 51.61
C ALA A 169 -57.65 53.57 50.71
N ALA A 170 -57.41 54.82 51.10
CA ALA A 170 -56.50 55.72 50.38
C ALA A 170 -55.03 55.28 50.52
N PHE A 171 -54.61 54.86 51.72
CA PHE A 171 -53.28 54.29 51.97
C PHE A 171 -53.06 52.99 51.19
N GLU A 172 -54.05 52.09 51.16
CA GLU A 172 -54.01 50.85 50.38
C GLU A 172 -53.97 51.16 48.87
N ALA A 173 -54.75 52.13 48.38
CA ALA A 173 -54.74 52.53 46.98
C ALA A 173 -53.39 53.16 46.57
N ASP A 174 -52.79 53.98 47.42
CA ASP A 174 -51.49 54.58 47.16
C ASP A 174 -50.34 53.57 47.33
N ALA A 175 -50.46 52.61 48.25
CA ALA A 175 -49.54 51.47 48.35
C ALA A 175 -49.60 50.59 47.08
N VAL A 176 -50.80 50.32 46.54
CA VAL A 176 -50.97 49.58 45.28
C VAL A 176 -50.38 50.35 44.10
N LYS A 177 -50.63 51.66 43.99
CA LYS A 177 -50.00 52.49 42.93
C LYS A 177 -48.48 52.50 43.03
N LEU A 178 -47.94 52.55 44.24
CA LEU A 178 -46.50 52.57 44.47
C LEU A 178 -45.86 51.23 44.13
N VAL A 179 -46.56 50.11 44.38
CA VAL A 179 -46.15 48.78 43.91
C VAL A 179 -46.24 48.67 42.39
N ASP A 180 -47.29 49.19 41.76
CA ASP A 180 -47.44 49.20 40.30
C ASP A 180 -46.34 50.02 39.61
N ASP A 181 -45.98 51.18 40.17
CA ASP A 181 -44.93 52.03 39.63
C ASP A 181 -43.53 51.44 39.87
N LYS A 182 -43.33 50.71 40.98
CA LYS A 182 -42.12 49.90 41.23
C LYS A 182 -41.98 48.81 40.18
N GLU A 183 -43.07 48.12 39.87
CA GLU A 183 -43.08 47.08 38.86
C GLU A 183 -42.84 47.62 37.45
N LYS A 184 -43.42 48.78 37.10
CA LYS A 184 -43.17 49.43 35.79
C LYS A 184 -41.71 49.85 35.65
N ALA A 185 -41.12 50.44 36.69
CA ALA A 185 -39.71 50.83 36.70
C ALA A 185 -38.78 49.62 36.60
N ARG A 186 -39.07 48.55 37.35
CA ARG A 186 -38.34 47.28 37.28
C ARG A 186 -38.41 46.67 35.87
N LYS A 187 -39.61 46.61 35.28
CA LYS A 187 -39.81 46.11 33.90
C LYS A 187 -39.08 46.96 32.86
N ALA A 188 -39.03 48.28 33.04
CA ALA A 188 -38.29 49.18 32.16
C ALA A 188 -36.77 48.96 32.24
N LEU A 189 -36.22 48.84 33.45
CA LEU A 189 -34.80 48.54 33.69
C LEU A 189 -34.42 47.13 33.18
N ASP A 190 -35.28 46.14 33.36
CA ASP A 190 -35.09 44.79 32.81
C ASP A 190 -35.08 44.79 31.27
N LEU A 191 -35.89 45.63 30.63
CA LEU A 191 -35.90 45.82 29.18
C LEU A 191 -34.64 46.53 28.68
N GLU A 192 -34.17 47.58 29.39
CA GLU A 192 -32.92 48.27 29.08
C GLU A 192 -31.72 47.32 29.21
N LEU A 193 -31.66 46.52 30.28
CA LEU A 193 -30.62 45.52 30.49
C LEU A 193 -30.63 44.45 29.39
N LYS A 194 -31.81 43.96 28.99
CA LYS A 194 -31.91 43.02 27.85
C LYS A 194 -31.44 43.65 26.54
N LYS A 195 -31.81 44.92 26.29
CA LYS A 195 -31.37 45.64 25.10
C LYS A 195 -29.85 45.82 25.07
N LEU A 196 -29.24 46.25 26.18
CA LEU A 196 -27.79 46.41 26.29
C LEU A 196 -27.04 45.08 26.08
N LYS A 197 -27.58 43.97 26.59
CA LYS A 197 -27.02 42.63 26.32
C LYS A 197 -27.08 42.24 24.85
N VAL A 198 -28.21 42.50 24.18
CA VAL A 198 -28.34 42.26 22.74
C VAL A 198 -27.37 43.14 21.97
N ASP A 199 -27.27 44.43 22.30
CA ASP A 199 -26.38 45.37 21.66
C ASP A 199 -24.89 44.98 21.81
N VAL A 200 -24.47 44.48 22.99
CA VAL A 200 -23.12 43.94 23.20
C VAL A 200 -22.89 42.69 22.34
N GLY A 201 -23.88 41.78 22.30
CA GLY A 201 -23.81 40.59 21.44
C GLY A 201 -23.71 40.94 19.95
N ASP A 202 -24.40 41.98 19.50
CA ASP A 202 -24.38 42.41 18.11
C ASP A 202 -23.08 43.16 17.74
N ILE A 203 -22.46 43.89 18.69
CA ILE A 203 -21.10 44.42 18.51
C ILE A 203 -20.10 43.28 18.30
N CYS A 204 -20.16 42.24 19.15
CA CYS A 204 -19.26 41.08 19.04
C CYS A 204 -19.44 40.38 17.69
N LYS A 205 -20.68 40.06 17.28
CA LYS A 205 -20.94 39.44 15.97
C LYS A 205 -20.42 40.30 14.82
N ALA A 206 -20.66 41.61 14.85
CA ALA A 206 -20.20 42.52 13.80
C ALA A 206 -18.67 42.62 13.72
N PHE A 207 -17.97 42.48 14.85
CA PHE A 207 -16.52 42.38 14.88
C PHE A 207 -16.04 41.01 14.37
N ASP A 208 -16.66 39.91 14.81
CA ASP A 208 -16.32 38.55 14.39
C ASP A 208 -16.47 38.37 12.88
N ASP A 209 -17.48 38.97 12.25
CA ASP A 209 -17.65 38.91 10.80
C ASP A 209 -16.55 39.68 10.05
N LYS A 210 -16.06 40.81 10.61
CA LYS A 210 -14.88 41.50 10.07
C LYS A 210 -13.60 40.69 10.27
N LEU A 211 -13.47 40.01 11.40
CA LEU A 211 -12.34 39.12 11.68
C LEU A 211 -12.30 37.93 10.72
N LYS A 212 -13.46 37.33 10.41
CA LYS A 212 -13.57 36.30 9.36
C LYS A 212 -13.12 36.84 8.00
N GLY A 213 -13.58 38.04 7.62
CA GLY A 213 -13.13 38.68 6.37
C GLY A 213 -11.62 38.91 6.32
N LEU A 214 -11.00 39.32 7.43
CA LEU A 214 -9.55 39.45 7.52
C LEU A 214 -8.84 38.10 7.45
N HIS A 215 -9.41 37.05 8.03
CA HIS A 215 -8.87 35.69 7.92
C HIS A 215 -8.89 35.18 6.47
N ASP A 216 -9.98 35.39 5.74
CA ASP A 216 -10.06 35.05 4.32
C ASP A 216 -9.03 35.84 3.50
N LEU A 217 -8.86 37.14 3.81
CA LEU A 217 -7.82 37.97 3.19
C LEU A 217 -6.40 37.49 3.55
N TYR A 218 -6.17 37.05 4.78
CA TYR A 218 -4.90 36.47 5.21
C TYR A 218 -4.58 35.22 4.41
N LEU A 219 -5.54 34.30 4.27
CA LEU A 219 -5.37 33.08 3.47
C LEU A 219 -5.07 33.42 2.00
N ALA A 220 -5.82 34.35 1.42
CA ALA A 220 -5.60 34.80 0.04
C ALA A 220 -4.22 35.46 -0.15
N THR A 221 -3.82 36.34 0.78
CA THR A 221 -2.51 37.01 0.75
C THR A 221 -1.38 36.00 0.94
N ARG A 222 -1.52 35.07 1.89
CA ARG A 222 -0.54 34.00 2.13
C ARG A 222 -0.37 33.11 0.91
N MET A 223 -1.48 32.72 0.27
CA MET A 223 -1.46 31.94 -0.97
C MET A 223 -0.76 32.71 -2.10
N SER A 224 -1.04 34.01 -2.25
CA SER A 224 -0.36 34.87 -3.22
C SER A 224 1.15 34.96 -2.95
N VAL A 225 1.55 35.17 -1.70
CA VAL A 225 2.97 35.19 -1.28
C VAL A 225 3.67 33.87 -1.62
N LEU A 226 3.08 32.74 -1.25
CA LEU A 226 3.63 31.41 -1.57
C LEU A 226 3.75 31.20 -3.09
N THR A 227 2.77 31.68 -3.86
CA THR A 227 2.82 31.65 -5.33
C THR A 227 4.01 32.44 -5.88
N GLN A 228 4.26 33.64 -5.34
CA GLN A 228 5.43 34.43 -5.76
C GLN A 228 6.76 33.78 -5.34
N GLN A 229 6.83 33.23 -4.14
CA GLN A 229 8.00 32.49 -3.65
C GLN A 229 8.29 31.28 -4.54
N MET A 230 7.25 30.55 -4.97
CA MET A 230 7.40 29.45 -5.92
C MET A 230 7.96 29.93 -7.27
N TYR A 231 7.47 31.05 -7.80
CA TYR A 231 8.04 31.64 -9.02
C TYR A 231 9.51 32.05 -8.85
N VAL A 232 9.88 32.59 -7.68
CA VAL A 232 11.28 32.95 -7.39
C VAL A 232 12.16 31.71 -7.36
N LEU A 233 11.75 30.64 -6.67
CA LEU A 233 12.48 29.38 -6.60
C LEU A 233 12.67 28.78 -7.99
N ARG A 234 11.58 28.71 -8.79
CA ARG A 234 11.64 28.16 -10.14
C ARG A 234 12.53 28.98 -11.08
N LEU A 235 12.48 30.31 -11.00
CA LEU A 235 13.41 31.16 -11.76
C LEU A 235 14.86 30.96 -11.32
N GLY A 236 15.09 30.71 -10.03
CA GLY A 236 16.41 30.37 -9.50
C GLY A 236 16.93 29.04 -10.05
N GLU A 237 16.11 28.00 -10.03
CA GLU A 237 16.39 26.68 -10.59
C GLU A 237 16.78 26.77 -12.07
N VAL A 238 15.97 27.42 -12.90
CA VAL A 238 16.24 27.62 -14.34
C VAL A 238 17.57 28.36 -14.59
N LEU A 239 17.95 29.29 -13.70
CA LEU A 239 19.24 29.97 -13.79
C LEU A 239 20.40 29.03 -13.44
N MET A 240 20.26 28.22 -12.39
CA MET A 240 21.27 27.24 -11.99
C MET A 240 21.46 26.15 -13.04
N ASP A 241 20.36 25.58 -13.56
CA ASP A 241 20.40 24.56 -14.60
C ASP A 241 21.10 25.08 -15.85
N HIS A 242 20.81 26.31 -16.25
CA HIS A 242 21.48 26.92 -17.39
C HIS A 242 22.97 27.11 -17.15
N GLU A 243 23.38 27.57 -15.96
CA GLU A 243 24.80 27.71 -15.60
C GLU A 243 25.50 26.33 -15.61
N HIS A 244 24.81 25.27 -15.16
CA HIS A 244 25.30 23.90 -15.23
C HIS A 244 25.47 23.42 -16.67
N CYS A 245 24.44 23.55 -17.52
CA CYS A 245 24.52 23.18 -18.93
C CYS A 245 25.60 23.99 -19.68
N CYS A 246 25.76 25.28 -19.38
CA CYS A 246 26.84 26.08 -19.97
C CYS A 246 28.22 25.53 -19.57
N HIS A 247 28.41 25.17 -18.30
CA HIS A 247 29.66 24.60 -17.82
C HIS A 247 29.95 23.24 -18.49
N GLU A 248 28.94 22.37 -18.53
CA GLU A 248 29.05 21.05 -19.16
C GLU A 248 29.34 21.16 -20.66
N LYS A 249 28.68 22.09 -21.36
CA LYS A 249 28.95 22.41 -22.77
C LYS A 249 30.41 22.77 -22.98
N GLU A 250 30.96 23.67 -22.16
CA GLU A 250 32.36 24.06 -22.26
C GLU A 250 33.32 22.89 -21.97
N LEU A 251 32.99 21.99 -21.03
CA LEU A 251 33.79 20.80 -20.74
C LEU A 251 33.81 19.84 -21.94
N LEU A 252 32.63 19.48 -22.46
CA LEU A 252 32.49 18.62 -23.62
C LEU A 252 33.24 19.20 -24.83
N GLN A 253 33.15 20.50 -25.04
CA GLN A 253 33.82 21.18 -26.15
C GLN A 253 35.35 21.13 -26.00
N ARG A 254 35.88 21.34 -24.79
CA ARG A 254 37.32 21.17 -24.49
C ARG A 254 37.78 19.72 -24.69
N GLU A 255 36.98 18.74 -24.28
CA GLU A 255 37.30 17.32 -24.46
C GLU A 255 37.31 16.92 -25.94
N ILE A 256 36.36 17.42 -26.73
CA ILE A 256 36.33 17.23 -28.18
C ILE A 256 37.59 17.85 -28.82
N ASP A 257 37.94 19.08 -28.47
CA ASP A 257 39.12 19.75 -29.01
C ASP A 257 40.41 18.97 -28.67
N HIS A 258 40.53 18.45 -27.44
CA HIS A 258 41.67 17.65 -27.02
C HIS A 258 41.76 16.32 -27.79
N ILE A 259 40.66 15.57 -27.89
CA ILE A 259 40.62 14.30 -28.62
C ILE A 259 40.88 14.52 -30.11
N THR A 260 40.39 15.61 -30.69
CA THR A 260 40.62 15.95 -32.11
C THR A 260 42.11 16.23 -32.37
N ALA A 261 42.79 16.92 -31.45
CA ALA A 261 44.24 17.12 -31.54
C ALA A 261 45.01 15.79 -31.44
N ASP A 262 44.61 14.90 -30.52
CA ASP A 262 45.20 13.57 -30.36
C ASP A 262 44.99 12.71 -31.62
N ILE A 263 43.79 12.71 -32.20
CA ILE A 263 43.47 12.05 -33.46
C ILE A 263 44.39 12.55 -34.57
N HIS A 264 44.55 13.87 -34.74
CA HIS A 264 45.44 14.42 -35.77
C HIS A 264 46.89 13.98 -35.60
N SER A 265 47.41 13.93 -34.36
CA SER A 265 48.76 13.44 -34.10
C SER A 265 48.92 11.95 -34.43
N LEU A 266 47.96 11.11 -34.02
CA LEU A 266 47.99 9.67 -34.24
C LEU A 266 47.72 9.28 -35.70
N GLN A 267 46.93 10.07 -36.43
CA GLN A 267 46.75 9.92 -37.87
C GLN A 267 48.05 10.17 -38.63
N ALA A 268 48.85 11.16 -38.20
CA ALA A 268 50.17 11.41 -38.78
C ALA A 268 51.12 10.21 -38.54
N ASP A 269 51.12 9.66 -37.33
CA ASP A 269 51.90 8.46 -36.99
C ASP A 269 51.41 7.22 -37.77
N ALA A 270 50.09 7.02 -37.86
CA ALA A 270 49.49 5.91 -38.61
C ALA A 270 49.84 5.97 -40.10
N ALA A 271 49.92 7.17 -40.69
CA ALA A 271 50.38 7.34 -42.07
C ALA A 271 51.85 6.93 -42.24
N GLN A 272 52.71 7.28 -41.28
CA GLN A 272 54.13 6.86 -41.29
C GLN A 272 54.28 5.34 -41.14
N PHE A 273 53.55 4.71 -40.20
CA PHE A 273 53.58 3.26 -40.03
C PHE A 273 53.00 2.50 -41.22
N THR A 274 52.00 3.06 -41.88
CA THR A 274 51.43 2.48 -43.12
C THR A 274 52.47 2.52 -44.25
N ALA A 275 53.17 3.64 -44.42
CA ALA A 275 54.25 3.75 -45.42
C ALA A 275 55.41 2.77 -45.13
N GLN A 276 55.78 2.58 -43.86
CA GLN A 276 56.79 1.58 -43.47
C GLN A 276 56.32 0.14 -43.71
N MET A 277 55.05 -0.15 -43.45
CA MET A 277 54.44 -1.46 -43.74
C MET A 277 54.43 -1.76 -45.24
N GLU A 278 54.10 -0.78 -46.08
CA GLU A 278 54.17 -0.91 -47.54
C GLU A 278 55.61 -1.13 -48.03
N ALA A 279 56.57 -0.38 -47.51
CA ALA A 279 57.99 -0.60 -47.84
C ALA A 279 58.48 -2.00 -47.44
N CYS A 280 58.07 -2.52 -46.27
CA CYS A 280 58.38 -3.88 -45.84
C CYS A 280 57.68 -4.93 -46.73
N ARG A 281 56.45 -4.67 -47.18
CA ARG A 281 55.71 -5.53 -48.09
C ARG A 281 56.41 -5.63 -49.45
N ASP A 282 56.81 -4.51 -50.02
CA ASP A 282 57.51 -4.45 -51.31
C ASP A 282 58.86 -5.17 -51.22
N ALA A 283 59.62 -4.95 -50.14
CA ALA A 283 60.88 -5.65 -49.89
C ALA A 283 60.70 -7.17 -49.73
N TRP A 284 59.60 -7.61 -49.11
CA TRP A 284 59.25 -9.03 -49.03
C TRP A 284 58.86 -9.60 -50.40
N GLN A 285 58.04 -8.88 -51.19
CA GLN A 285 57.67 -9.30 -52.54
C GLN A 285 58.88 -9.41 -53.46
N HIS A 286 59.78 -8.43 -53.43
CA HIS A 286 61.05 -8.49 -54.15
C HIS A 286 61.88 -9.71 -53.75
N ALA A 287 62.03 -9.99 -52.45
CA ALA A 287 62.76 -11.17 -51.99
C ALA A 287 62.09 -12.49 -52.47
N VAL A 288 60.76 -12.55 -52.50
CA VAL A 288 60.00 -13.70 -53.00
C VAL A 288 60.20 -13.87 -54.51
N ASP A 289 60.23 -12.79 -55.27
CA ASP A 289 60.43 -12.84 -56.71
C ASP A 289 61.88 -13.19 -57.08
N GLU A 290 62.87 -12.72 -56.31
CA GLU A 290 64.28 -13.17 -56.40
C GLU A 290 64.42 -14.66 -56.09
N ASP A 291 63.73 -15.14 -55.06
CA ASP A 291 63.71 -16.55 -54.66
C ASP A 291 63.10 -17.46 -55.76
N LYS A 292 62.02 -17.01 -56.41
CA LYS A 292 61.43 -17.67 -57.59
C LYS A 292 62.30 -17.56 -58.83
N ALA A 293 62.98 -16.43 -59.03
CA ALA A 293 63.91 -16.24 -60.14
C ALA A 293 65.10 -17.19 -60.00
N CYS A 294 65.61 -17.40 -58.79
CA CYS A 294 66.65 -18.38 -58.48
C CYS A 294 66.21 -19.81 -58.83
N GLU A 295 64.95 -20.21 -58.55
CA GLU A 295 64.43 -21.53 -58.96
C GLU A 295 64.36 -21.70 -60.48
N LYS A 296 63.99 -20.64 -61.21
CA LYS A 296 63.94 -20.68 -62.68
C LYS A 296 65.34 -20.68 -63.29
N ALA A 297 66.27 -19.93 -62.70
CA ALA A 297 67.67 -19.87 -63.14
C ALA A 297 68.41 -21.18 -62.88
N PHE A 298 68.04 -21.94 -61.83
CA PHE A 298 68.66 -23.21 -61.45
C PHE A 298 68.79 -24.21 -62.61
N LEU A 299 67.72 -24.42 -63.40
CA LEU A 299 67.74 -25.35 -64.53
C LEU A 299 68.75 -24.90 -65.60
N LYS A 300 68.79 -23.59 -65.87
CA LYS A 300 69.69 -22.99 -66.85
C LYS A 300 71.15 -23.00 -66.36
N GLU A 301 71.40 -22.72 -65.08
CA GLU A 301 72.74 -22.75 -64.48
C GLU A 301 73.33 -24.17 -64.44
N ILE A 302 72.50 -25.20 -64.28
CA ILE A 302 72.93 -26.61 -64.38
C ILE A 302 73.23 -27.01 -65.83
N GLU A 303 72.41 -26.60 -66.80
CA GLU A 303 72.64 -26.85 -68.23
C GLU A 303 73.91 -26.16 -68.75
N ASP A 304 74.16 -24.91 -68.33
CA ASP A 304 75.37 -24.15 -68.65
C ASP A 304 76.61 -24.78 -68.00
N ALA A 305 76.52 -25.22 -66.74
CA ALA A 305 77.61 -25.92 -66.03
C ALA A 305 77.94 -27.31 -66.60
N ALA A 306 76.97 -27.93 -67.29
CA ALA A 306 77.16 -29.18 -68.03
C ALA A 306 77.78 -28.97 -69.43
N GLY A 307 78.15 -27.74 -69.80
CA GLY A 307 78.75 -27.44 -71.11
C GLY A 307 77.76 -27.38 -72.27
N GLY A 308 76.46 -27.20 -72.00
CA GLY A 308 75.41 -27.08 -73.02
C GLY A 308 74.95 -28.40 -73.64
N THR A 309 75.37 -29.55 -73.10
CA THR A 309 74.85 -30.87 -73.51
C THR A 309 73.56 -31.21 -72.74
N PRO A 310 72.49 -31.67 -73.40
CA PRO A 310 71.28 -32.11 -72.70
C PRO A 310 71.58 -33.29 -71.77
N LEU A 311 71.45 -33.10 -70.46
CA LEU A 311 71.53 -34.19 -69.48
C LEU A 311 70.34 -35.15 -69.63
N GLU A 312 70.55 -36.44 -69.32
CA GLU A 312 69.44 -37.41 -69.25
C GLU A 312 68.36 -36.97 -68.24
N HIS A 313 67.11 -37.17 -68.62
CA HIS A 313 65.93 -36.70 -67.87
C HIS A 313 65.86 -37.23 -66.44
N ASP A 314 66.36 -38.44 -66.18
CA ASP A 314 66.35 -39.06 -64.85
C ASP A 314 67.46 -38.48 -63.95
N VAL A 315 68.59 -38.04 -64.53
CA VAL A 315 69.66 -37.34 -63.81
C VAL A 315 69.22 -35.92 -63.45
N MET A 316 68.52 -35.22 -64.35
CA MET A 316 67.96 -33.89 -64.07
C MET A 316 66.91 -33.94 -62.94
N LYS A 317 66.05 -34.96 -62.92
CA LYS A 317 65.10 -35.19 -61.83
C LYS A 317 65.80 -35.41 -60.48
N ALA A 318 66.83 -36.26 -60.44
CA ALA A 318 67.61 -36.50 -59.22
C ALA A 318 68.30 -35.22 -58.72
N LEU A 319 68.84 -34.38 -59.61
CA LEU A 319 69.45 -33.10 -59.24
C LEU A 319 68.45 -32.09 -58.67
N VAL A 320 67.23 -32.02 -59.22
CA VAL A 320 66.13 -31.20 -58.67
C VAL A 320 65.68 -31.71 -57.31
N GLU A 321 65.62 -33.02 -57.10
CA GLU A 321 65.31 -33.62 -55.79
C GLU A 321 66.38 -33.30 -54.74
N LEU A 322 67.66 -33.36 -55.11
CA LEU A 322 68.79 -32.98 -54.23
C LEU A 322 68.84 -31.49 -53.92
N TYR A 323 68.50 -30.64 -54.89
CA TYR A 323 68.34 -29.19 -54.68
C TYR A 323 67.26 -28.88 -53.63
N ARG A 324 66.15 -29.62 -53.65
CA ARG A 324 65.03 -29.48 -52.68
C ARG A 324 65.27 -30.15 -51.33
N LYS A 325 66.15 -31.16 -51.24
CA LYS A 325 66.39 -31.97 -50.04
C LYS A 325 67.05 -31.19 -48.91
N ARG A 326 66.34 -30.65 -47.92
CA ARG A 326 66.96 -29.98 -46.76
C ARG A 326 67.56 -31.04 -45.80
N ARG A 327 68.84 -30.92 -45.41
CA ARG A 327 69.45 -31.80 -44.37
C ARG A 327 69.11 -31.21 -42.99
N PRO A 328 68.36 -31.91 -42.10
CA PRO A 328 68.25 -31.51 -40.71
C PRO A 328 69.55 -31.90 -39.98
N GLN A 329 70.17 -30.95 -39.29
CA GLN A 329 71.29 -31.23 -38.40
C GLN A 329 70.71 -31.92 -37.15
N GLY A 330 71.21 -33.12 -36.84
CA GLY A 330 70.95 -33.78 -35.56
C GLY A 330 71.69 -33.04 -34.44
N ASP A 331 70.98 -32.71 -33.38
CA ASP A 331 71.56 -32.19 -32.14
C ASP A 331 72.38 -33.30 -31.48
N GLU A 332 73.71 -33.24 -31.60
CA GLU A 332 74.63 -34.01 -30.77
C GLU A 332 75.01 -33.19 -29.52
N ASP A 333 74.51 -33.69 -28.38
CA ASP A 333 74.99 -33.53 -26.99
C ASP A 333 75.34 -32.13 -26.44
N ASP A 334 74.46 -31.63 -25.55
CA ASP A 334 74.92 -31.06 -24.27
C ASP A 334 74.26 -31.83 -23.11
N SER A 335 75.05 -32.71 -22.52
CA SER A 335 74.68 -33.58 -21.42
C SER A 335 75.25 -33.03 -20.10
N SER A 336 74.42 -32.34 -19.32
CA SER A 336 74.66 -32.15 -17.88
C SER A 336 73.41 -31.95 -17.02
N ARG A 337 72.65 -33.04 -16.85
CA ARG A 337 72.07 -33.54 -15.56
C ARG A 337 70.91 -32.73 -14.88
N PRO A 338 70.18 -33.32 -13.91
CA PRO A 338 69.04 -34.22 -14.14
C PRO A 338 67.75 -33.76 -13.43
N GLY A 339 66.57 -34.28 -13.82
CA GLY A 339 65.38 -34.07 -12.99
C GLY A 339 64.03 -34.57 -13.48
N LYS A 340 63.81 -35.88 -13.34
CA LYS A 340 62.58 -36.48 -12.77
C LYS A 340 61.27 -36.44 -13.59
N GLY A 341 60.87 -37.65 -14.02
CA GLY A 341 59.53 -38.15 -13.67
C GLY A 341 58.45 -38.20 -14.76
N GLY A 342 58.44 -39.32 -15.50
CA GLY A 342 57.28 -40.22 -15.60
C GLY A 342 55.95 -39.74 -16.21
N GLY A 343 55.46 -40.51 -17.19
CA GLY A 343 54.03 -40.82 -17.27
C GLY A 343 53.27 -40.43 -18.53
N ARG A 344 53.29 -41.34 -19.52
CA ARG A 344 52.15 -41.85 -20.30
C ARG A 344 50.89 -40.97 -20.54
N LYS A 345 50.64 -40.82 -21.85
CA LYS A 345 49.41 -41.15 -22.63
C LYS A 345 48.14 -40.27 -22.55
N GLU A 346 47.74 -39.93 -23.78
CA GLU A 346 46.38 -39.85 -24.33
C GLU A 346 45.44 -38.70 -23.92
N GLY A 347 45.16 -37.84 -24.91
CA GLY A 347 43.83 -37.83 -25.53
C GLY A 347 42.81 -36.84 -24.97
N GLY A 348 42.35 -35.94 -25.85
CA GLY A 348 40.97 -35.46 -25.83
C GLY A 348 40.77 -33.96 -25.56
N GLY A 349 40.38 -33.25 -26.61
CA GLY A 349 39.13 -32.48 -26.58
C GLY A 349 39.06 -31.15 -25.83
N SER A 350 39.00 -30.08 -26.64
CA SER A 350 37.92 -29.08 -26.64
C SER A 350 37.85 -27.97 -25.58
N MET A 351 37.80 -26.75 -26.15
CA MET A 351 37.05 -25.55 -25.78
C MET A 351 37.39 -24.71 -24.54
N ARG A 352 37.63 -23.43 -24.86
CA ARG A 352 37.14 -22.19 -24.22
C ARG A 352 37.00 -22.19 -22.70
N ALA A 353 37.76 -21.31 -22.05
CA ALA A 353 37.19 -20.36 -21.10
C ALA A 353 38.09 -19.12 -20.98
N LEU A 354 37.49 -17.97 -21.26
CA LEU A 354 37.91 -16.68 -20.71
C LEU A 354 37.64 -16.72 -19.21
N SER A 355 38.63 -16.38 -18.39
CA SER A 355 38.40 -15.91 -17.03
C SER A 355 39.27 -14.69 -16.77
N ILE A 356 38.56 -13.57 -16.66
CA ILE A 356 38.99 -12.37 -15.96
C ILE A 356 39.22 -12.76 -14.50
N SER A 357 40.39 -12.41 -13.97
CA SER A 357 40.60 -12.30 -12.53
C SER A 357 41.34 -10.99 -12.26
N SER A 358 40.55 -10.03 -11.80
CA SER A 358 40.99 -8.82 -11.11
C SER A 358 41.68 -9.21 -9.80
N ASN A 359 42.91 -8.74 -9.59
CA ASN A 359 43.42 -8.55 -8.24
C ASN A 359 44.19 -7.23 -8.17
N VAL A 360 43.67 -6.32 -7.35
CA VAL A 360 44.26 -5.04 -7.00
C VAL A 360 45.05 -5.23 -5.71
N GLY A 361 46.28 -4.67 -5.69
CA GLY A 361 47.03 -4.38 -4.47
C GLY A 361 48.47 -4.88 -4.53
N ASP A 362 49.42 -4.03 -4.90
CA ASP A 362 50.29 -3.33 -3.92
C ASP A 362 51.27 -2.40 -4.64
N GLY A 363 51.51 -1.23 -4.03
CA GLY A 363 52.26 -0.13 -4.61
C GLY A 363 53.77 -0.31 -4.51
N GLY A 364 54.46 0.09 -5.58
CA GLY A 364 55.91 0.24 -5.56
C GLY A 364 56.52 0.09 -6.95
N ASN A 365 56.84 1.24 -7.56
CA ASN A 365 57.64 1.38 -8.79
C ASN A 365 56.89 1.18 -10.13
N LEU A 366 56.12 2.21 -10.50
CA LEU A 366 55.51 2.37 -11.82
C LEU A 366 56.56 2.93 -12.80
N ASP A 367 57.29 2.04 -13.45
CA ASP A 367 57.84 2.34 -14.77
C ASP A 367 56.68 2.27 -15.80
N PRO A 368 56.27 3.39 -16.43
CA PRO A 368 55.17 3.42 -17.39
C PRO A 368 55.40 2.59 -18.67
N PHE A 369 56.60 2.00 -18.85
CA PHE A 369 56.91 1.07 -19.94
C PHE A 369 57.04 -0.40 -19.51
N GLY A 370 56.97 -0.71 -18.21
CA GLY A 370 57.26 -2.06 -17.69
C GLY A 370 56.28 -3.16 -18.11
N HIS A 371 55.10 -2.81 -18.65
CA HIS A 371 54.09 -3.80 -19.06
C HIS A 371 54.17 -4.23 -20.53
N VAL A 372 54.99 -3.56 -21.35
CA VAL A 372 55.17 -3.91 -22.78
C VAL A 372 56.14 -5.09 -22.95
N ASP A 373 56.99 -5.37 -21.96
CA ASP A 373 58.05 -6.41 -22.04
C ASP A 373 57.66 -7.80 -21.47
N ARG A 374 56.37 -8.04 -21.19
CA ARG A 374 55.89 -9.37 -20.71
C ARG A 374 55.19 -10.24 -21.75
N ARG A 375 55.33 -9.94 -23.03
CA ARG A 375 55.34 -11.01 -24.05
C ARG A 375 56.79 -11.48 -24.12
N LYS A 376 57.04 -12.76 -23.84
CA LYS A 376 58.35 -13.42 -23.96
C LYS A 376 59.25 -12.63 -24.92
N ALA A 377 60.20 -11.87 -24.40
CA ALA A 377 61.29 -11.38 -25.23
C ALA A 377 61.86 -12.63 -25.92
N PRO A 378 61.88 -12.71 -27.26
CA PRO A 378 62.72 -13.71 -27.90
C PRO A 378 64.11 -13.44 -27.35
N SER A 379 64.72 -14.46 -26.77
CA SER A 379 66.04 -14.33 -26.17
C SER A 379 66.96 -13.57 -27.12
N THR A 380 67.46 -12.42 -26.69
CA THR A 380 68.58 -11.70 -27.30
C THR A 380 69.89 -12.46 -27.02
N LYS A 381 69.85 -13.77 -27.28
CA LYS A 381 70.92 -14.75 -27.40
C LYS A 381 70.53 -15.66 -28.57
N GLY A 382 70.44 -15.03 -29.74
CA GLY A 382 70.16 -15.66 -31.02
C GLY A 382 70.80 -14.81 -32.10
N GLY A 383 72.06 -14.41 -31.87
CA GLY A 383 72.87 -13.91 -32.96
C GLY A 383 72.91 -14.99 -34.03
N PHE A 384 72.28 -14.71 -35.16
CA PHE A 384 72.53 -15.27 -36.48
C PHE A 384 73.37 -16.56 -36.48
N GLU A 385 72.74 -17.70 -36.23
CA GLU A 385 73.21 -18.93 -36.84
C GLU A 385 72.44 -19.09 -38.14
N VAL A 386 73.04 -18.60 -39.23
CA VAL A 386 72.93 -19.31 -40.50
C VAL A 386 73.25 -20.75 -40.13
N LYS A 387 72.24 -21.63 -40.00
CA LYS A 387 72.48 -23.07 -39.88
C LYS A 387 73.55 -23.39 -40.90
N ARG A 388 74.76 -23.73 -40.44
CA ARG A 388 75.93 -23.89 -41.31
C ARG A 388 75.47 -24.79 -42.44
N LEU A 389 75.36 -24.22 -43.63
CA LEU A 389 74.84 -24.92 -44.79
C LEU A 389 75.88 -25.97 -45.13
N LEU A 390 75.71 -27.18 -44.59
CA LEU A 390 76.57 -28.31 -44.89
C LEU A 390 76.39 -28.62 -46.38
N PRO A 391 77.48 -28.58 -47.19
CA PRO A 391 77.44 -29.06 -48.57
C PRO A 391 76.90 -30.49 -48.63
N LEU A 392 76.25 -30.86 -49.74
CA LEU A 392 75.84 -32.25 -49.96
C LEU A 392 77.06 -33.16 -49.88
N ASP A 393 76.92 -34.27 -49.16
CA ASP A 393 77.99 -35.22 -48.90
C ASP A 393 78.31 -35.99 -50.20
N PRO A 394 79.51 -35.85 -50.79
CA PRO A 394 79.86 -36.44 -52.08
C PRO A 394 79.72 -37.96 -52.14
N ASP A 395 79.77 -38.62 -50.99
CA ASP A 395 79.81 -40.08 -50.85
C ASP A 395 78.44 -40.71 -50.55
N VAL A 396 77.44 -39.91 -50.14
CA VAL A 396 76.12 -40.42 -49.69
C VAL A 396 74.96 -39.94 -50.58
N ASP A 397 75.04 -38.71 -51.09
CA ASP A 397 73.90 -38.04 -51.73
C ASP A 397 74.00 -38.01 -53.28
N ARG A 398 74.95 -38.72 -53.88
CA ARG A 398 75.31 -38.61 -55.30
C ARG A 398 74.73 -39.74 -56.18
N PRO A 399 74.17 -39.43 -57.36
CA PRO A 399 73.90 -40.42 -58.41
C PRO A 399 75.19 -40.94 -59.06
N GLU A 400 75.29 -42.26 -59.31
CA GLU A 400 76.49 -42.94 -59.83
C GLU A 400 77.01 -42.42 -61.20
N SER A 401 76.21 -41.61 -61.92
CA SER A 401 76.44 -41.09 -63.27
C SER A 401 77.22 -39.78 -63.38
N ILE A 402 77.56 -39.12 -62.26
CA ILE A 402 78.34 -37.86 -62.22
C ILE A 402 79.74 -38.18 -61.68
N ALA A 403 80.83 -37.61 -62.22
CA ALA A 403 82.22 -37.84 -61.76
C ALA A 403 82.63 -36.92 -60.58
N THR A 404 83.64 -37.33 -59.79
CA THR A 404 84.06 -36.71 -58.51
C THR A 404 84.50 -35.24 -58.61
N ASP A 405 84.87 -34.78 -59.80
CA ASP A 405 85.41 -33.44 -60.06
C ASP A 405 84.52 -32.64 -61.04
N SER A 406 83.23 -32.97 -61.13
CA SER A 406 82.30 -32.31 -62.05
C SER A 406 81.92 -30.91 -61.56
N ALA A 407 82.12 -29.91 -62.43
CA ALA A 407 81.68 -28.52 -62.21
C ALA A 407 80.19 -28.43 -61.83
N VAL A 408 79.37 -29.37 -62.33
CA VAL A 408 77.93 -29.47 -62.05
C VAL A 408 77.64 -29.70 -60.56
N TRP A 409 78.48 -30.45 -59.83
CA TRP A 409 78.27 -30.73 -58.40
C TRP A 409 78.61 -29.52 -57.51
N SER A 410 79.66 -28.76 -57.86
CA SER A 410 79.98 -27.48 -57.19
C SER A 410 78.85 -26.47 -57.42
N VAL A 411 78.41 -26.33 -58.67
CA VAL A 411 77.32 -25.41 -59.04
C VAL A 411 75.99 -25.81 -58.38
N LEU A 412 75.68 -27.10 -58.23
CA LEU A 412 74.51 -27.58 -57.49
C LEU A 412 74.55 -27.15 -56.01
N ASN A 413 75.68 -27.37 -55.33
CA ASN A 413 75.85 -26.97 -53.94
C ASN A 413 75.80 -25.45 -53.78
N GLU A 414 76.39 -24.69 -54.71
CA GLU A 414 76.33 -23.23 -54.73
C GLU A 414 74.89 -22.72 -54.96
N CYS A 415 74.17 -23.27 -55.94
CA CYS A 415 72.77 -22.93 -56.21
C CYS A 415 71.87 -23.26 -55.01
N ARG A 416 72.11 -24.39 -54.35
CA ARG A 416 71.40 -24.81 -53.15
C ARG A 416 71.66 -23.86 -51.98
N VAL A 417 72.91 -23.47 -51.76
CA VAL A 417 73.30 -22.50 -50.73
C VAL A 417 72.64 -21.14 -51.01
N LYS A 418 72.71 -20.64 -52.26
CA LYS A 418 72.04 -19.41 -52.69
C LYS A 418 70.53 -19.46 -52.43
N LYS A 419 69.87 -20.56 -52.80
CA LYS A 419 68.44 -20.77 -52.55
C LYS A 419 68.08 -20.75 -51.07
N MET A 420 68.83 -21.46 -50.23
CA MET A 420 68.60 -21.48 -48.79
C MET A 420 68.82 -20.10 -48.15
N THR A 421 69.80 -19.33 -48.63
CA THR A 421 70.00 -17.95 -48.17
C THR A 421 68.84 -17.04 -48.58
N LEU A 422 68.32 -17.16 -49.80
CA LEU A 422 67.17 -16.39 -50.27
C LEU A 422 65.89 -16.75 -49.51
N GLU A 423 65.62 -18.03 -49.26
CA GLU A 423 64.49 -18.46 -48.42
C GLU A 423 64.57 -17.90 -46.99
N HIS A 424 65.77 -17.83 -46.41
CA HIS A 424 65.97 -17.19 -45.11
C HIS A 424 65.72 -15.68 -45.17
N VAL A 425 66.16 -14.99 -46.23
CA VAL A 425 65.89 -13.58 -46.46
C VAL A 425 64.39 -13.33 -46.63
N VAL A 426 63.68 -14.16 -47.41
CA VAL A 426 62.22 -14.11 -47.56
C VAL A 426 61.54 -14.25 -46.21
N LYS A 427 61.96 -15.22 -45.38
CA LYS A 427 61.40 -15.42 -44.05
C LYS A 427 61.63 -14.21 -43.14
N LEU A 428 62.85 -13.66 -43.11
CA LEU A 428 63.18 -12.48 -42.31
C LEU A 428 62.36 -11.25 -42.75
N LYS A 429 62.24 -11.02 -44.06
CA LYS A 429 61.45 -9.91 -44.61
C LYS A 429 59.95 -10.09 -44.35
N ASN A 430 59.45 -11.33 -44.39
CA ASN A 430 58.09 -11.65 -43.99
C ASN A 430 57.83 -11.35 -42.51
N ASP A 431 58.74 -11.76 -41.62
CA ASP A 431 58.60 -11.52 -40.18
C ASP A 431 58.59 -10.00 -39.88
N LEU A 432 59.48 -9.22 -40.50
CA LEU A 432 59.48 -7.75 -40.42
C LEU A 432 58.19 -7.11 -40.97
N TYR A 433 57.66 -7.62 -42.08
CA TYR A 433 56.38 -7.16 -42.62
C TYR A 433 55.22 -7.46 -41.67
N VAL A 434 55.19 -8.65 -41.06
CA VAL A 434 54.14 -9.01 -40.08
C VAL A 434 54.20 -8.11 -38.84
N GLU A 435 55.40 -7.79 -38.34
CA GLU A 435 55.58 -6.83 -37.23
C GLU A 435 55.12 -5.42 -37.61
N ALA A 436 55.58 -4.90 -38.75
CA ALA A 436 55.19 -3.56 -39.24
C ALA A 436 53.68 -3.46 -39.47
N LYS A 437 53.07 -4.51 -40.04
CA LYS A 437 51.61 -4.62 -40.18
C LYS A 437 50.90 -4.62 -38.84
N GLY A 438 51.39 -5.38 -37.86
CA GLY A 438 50.81 -5.41 -36.52
C GLY A 438 50.82 -4.03 -35.83
N VAL A 439 51.87 -3.25 -36.01
CA VAL A 439 51.95 -1.87 -35.48
C VAL A 439 50.98 -0.95 -36.21
N ALA A 440 50.95 -0.98 -37.55
CA ALA A 440 50.04 -0.18 -38.35
C ALA A 440 48.57 -0.46 -37.99
N ASP A 441 48.16 -1.74 -37.97
CA ASP A 441 46.81 -2.18 -37.59
C ASP A 441 46.45 -1.71 -36.16
N ALA A 442 47.38 -1.80 -35.21
CA ALA A 442 47.17 -1.33 -33.84
C ALA A 442 47.02 0.19 -33.74
N THR A 443 47.76 0.95 -34.56
CA THR A 443 47.63 2.43 -34.59
C THR A 443 46.32 2.87 -35.23
N HIS A 444 45.89 2.23 -36.33
CA HIS A 444 44.58 2.46 -36.95
C HIS A 444 43.44 2.13 -35.98
N ALA A 445 43.53 1.03 -35.23
CA ALA A 445 42.55 0.70 -34.22
C ALA A 445 42.46 1.74 -33.08
N LYS A 446 43.58 2.37 -32.69
CA LYS A 446 43.59 3.46 -31.71
C LYS A 446 42.94 4.74 -32.26
N VAL A 447 43.23 5.09 -33.52
CA VAL A 447 42.61 6.24 -34.19
C VAL A 447 41.10 6.06 -34.26
N ALA A 448 40.63 4.91 -34.75
CA ALA A 448 39.19 4.60 -34.81
C ALA A 448 38.52 4.66 -33.43
N ALA A 449 39.18 4.16 -32.38
CA ALA A 449 38.66 4.22 -31.02
C ALA A 449 38.57 5.65 -30.44
N LEU A 450 39.44 6.56 -30.87
CA LEU A 450 39.36 7.98 -30.50
C LEU A 450 38.32 8.73 -31.32
N GLU A 451 38.19 8.43 -32.62
CA GLU A 451 37.11 8.95 -33.47
C GLU A 451 35.73 8.57 -32.90
N ASP A 452 35.54 7.31 -32.52
CA ASP A 452 34.33 6.85 -31.82
C ASP A 452 34.07 7.61 -30.50
N LYS A 453 35.13 8.02 -29.77
CA LYS A 453 34.99 8.84 -28.56
C LYS A 453 34.58 10.26 -28.91
N ALA A 454 35.23 10.88 -29.90
CA ALA A 454 34.89 12.21 -30.38
C ALA A 454 33.43 12.28 -30.83
N ASP A 455 32.97 11.28 -31.59
CA ASP A 455 31.57 11.18 -32.04
C ASP A 455 30.58 10.99 -30.90
N ARG A 456 30.96 10.29 -29.82
CA ARG A 456 30.13 10.19 -28.60
C ARG A 456 30.01 11.54 -27.91
N TYR A 457 31.11 12.25 -27.72
CA TYR A 457 31.08 13.57 -27.08
C TYR A 457 30.39 14.63 -27.95
N ALA A 458 30.56 14.58 -29.27
CA ALA A 458 29.85 15.46 -30.20
C ALA A 458 28.33 15.23 -30.16
N ARG A 459 27.88 13.97 -30.07
CA ARG A 459 26.46 13.66 -29.86
C ARG A 459 25.94 14.18 -28.53
N ALA A 460 26.67 13.94 -27.43
CA ALA A 460 26.30 14.47 -26.12
C ALA A 460 26.23 16.01 -26.11
N LEU A 461 27.16 16.68 -26.80
CA LEU A 461 27.14 18.14 -26.96
C LEU A 461 25.90 18.60 -27.75
N HIS A 462 25.52 17.88 -28.81
CA HIS A 462 24.33 18.22 -29.59
C HIS A 462 23.06 18.05 -28.77
N GLU A 463 22.92 16.93 -28.05
CA GLU A 463 21.78 16.67 -27.14
C GLU A 463 21.71 17.74 -26.03
N LEU A 464 22.85 18.14 -25.47
CA LEU A 464 22.91 19.21 -24.48
C LEU A 464 22.47 20.56 -25.06
N VAL A 465 22.86 20.89 -26.30
CA VAL A 465 22.41 22.12 -26.96
C VAL A 465 20.91 22.09 -27.22
N ASP A 466 20.37 20.96 -27.69
CA ASP A 466 18.94 20.80 -27.95
C ASP A 466 18.11 20.94 -26.67
N THR A 467 18.59 20.37 -25.55
CA THR A 467 17.93 20.54 -24.24
C THR A 467 18.03 21.98 -23.73
N MET A 468 19.15 22.68 -23.96
CA MET A 468 19.28 24.11 -23.63
C MET A 468 18.30 24.97 -24.44
N ASP A 469 18.11 24.68 -25.72
CA ASP A 469 17.18 25.40 -26.59
C ASP A 469 15.72 25.13 -26.17
N LEU A 470 15.35 23.87 -25.92
CA LEU A 470 14.03 23.50 -25.41
C LEU A 470 13.72 24.18 -24.07
N ASN A 471 14.68 24.18 -23.14
CA ASN A 471 14.55 24.84 -21.83
C ASN A 471 14.49 26.37 -21.93
N SER A 472 15.00 26.96 -23.02
CA SER A 472 14.86 28.40 -23.27
C SER A 472 13.44 28.79 -23.70
N GLU A 473 12.73 27.87 -24.34
CA GLU A 473 11.35 28.04 -24.79
C GLU A 473 10.33 27.59 -23.73
N ASN A 474 10.72 26.67 -22.85
CA ASN A 474 9.87 26.15 -21.79
C ASN A 474 9.67 27.18 -20.66
N HIS A 475 8.45 27.71 -20.54
CA HIS A 475 8.11 28.70 -19.51
C HIS A 475 7.24 28.06 -18.42
N PRO A 476 7.66 28.10 -17.15
CA PRO A 476 6.85 27.56 -16.06
C PRO A 476 5.61 28.43 -15.83
N VAL A 477 4.45 27.80 -15.76
CA VAL A 477 3.17 28.44 -15.44
C VAL A 477 2.56 27.72 -14.25
N LEU A 478 2.26 28.46 -13.18
CA LEU A 478 1.51 27.89 -12.07
C LEU A 478 0.03 27.83 -12.43
N VAL A 479 -0.54 26.63 -12.34
CA VAL A 479 -1.95 26.37 -12.60
C VAL A 479 -2.62 25.95 -11.30
N GLN A 480 -3.75 26.57 -10.98
CA GLN A 480 -4.57 26.16 -9.84
C GLN A 480 -5.52 25.05 -10.27
N ILE A 481 -5.37 23.89 -9.65
CA ILE A 481 -6.16 22.70 -9.93
C ILE A 481 -6.94 22.35 -8.65
N LYS A 482 -8.18 21.87 -8.78
CA LYS A 482 -8.98 21.46 -7.61
C LYS A 482 -8.47 20.12 -7.08
N GLN A 483 -8.53 19.93 -5.77
CA GLN A 483 -8.21 18.65 -5.14
C GLN A 483 -9.05 17.52 -5.76
N GLY A 484 -8.40 16.43 -6.17
CA GLY A 484 -9.02 15.30 -6.88
C GLY A 484 -8.99 15.39 -8.42
N GLN A 485 -8.46 16.48 -8.99
CA GLN A 485 -8.11 16.55 -10.42
C GLN A 485 -6.61 16.32 -10.68
N ASP A 486 -5.86 16.13 -9.60
CA ASP A 486 -4.46 15.71 -9.63
C ASP A 486 -4.42 14.22 -9.28
N GLU A 487 -4.10 13.41 -10.29
CA GLU A 487 -3.94 11.96 -10.17
C GLU A 487 -2.47 11.57 -9.92
N ALA A 488 -1.53 12.52 -10.06
CA ALA A 488 -0.10 12.31 -9.86
C ALA A 488 0.29 12.45 -8.38
N SER A 489 -0.43 13.25 -7.60
CA SER A 489 -0.18 13.40 -6.15
C SER A 489 -0.73 12.25 -5.29
N GLY A 490 -0.70 11.02 -5.80
CA GLY A 490 -1.33 9.85 -5.17
C GLY A 490 -0.60 9.32 -3.92
N GLY A 491 0.62 9.79 -3.63
CA GLY A 491 1.41 9.39 -2.48
C GLY A 491 1.65 10.52 -1.47
N ASP A 492 1.52 10.21 -0.17
CA ASP A 492 1.83 11.12 0.95
C ASP A 492 3.35 11.34 1.13
N ASP A 493 4.19 10.66 0.34
CA ASP A 493 5.64 10.75 0.38
C ASP A 493 6.14 11.90 -0.51
N LEU A 494 6.83 12.86 0.12
CA LEU A 494 7.37 14.05 -0.57
C LEU A 494 8.35 13.69 -1.69
N VAL A 495 9.06 12.56 -1.56
CA VAL A 495 10.05 12.08 -2.55
C VAL A 495 9.37 11.54 -3.80
N THR A 496 8.29 10.75 -3.64
CA THR A 496 7.52 10.23 -4.78
C THR A 496 6.78 11.35 -5.51
N LEU A 497 6.38 12.41 -4.79
CA LEU A 497 5.74 13.58 -5.40
C LEU A 497 6.65 14.32 -6.39
N PHE A 498 7.95 14.46 -6.13
CA PHE A 498 8.85 15.15 -7.07
C PHE A 498 9.11 14.33 -8.34
N GLU A 499 9.34 13.02 -8.21
CA GLU A 499 9.60 12.15 -9.36
C GLU A 499 8.35 11.94 -10.23
N GLU A 500 7.17 11.77 -9.62
CA GLU A 500 5.91 11.57 -10.35
C GLU A 500 5.43 12.87 -11.02
N THR A 501 5.69 14.03 -10.42
CA THR A 501 5.30 15.33 -10.98
C THR A 501 6.12 15.78 -12.18
N GLU A 502 7.37 15.34 -12.35
CA GLU A 502 8.14 15.58 -13.58
C GLU A 502 7.55 14.86 -14.80
N SER A 503 6.96 13.69 -14.58
CA SER A 503 6.28 12.90 -15.62
C SER A 503 4.80 13.27 -15.81
N ALA A 504 4.27 14.12 -14.93
CA ALA A 504 2.85 14.46 -14.93
C ALA A 504 2.49 15.35 -16.14
N LEU A 505 1.42 14.96 -16.83
CA LEU A 505 0.94 15.65 -18.02
C LEU A 505 -0.40 16.33 -17.73
N LEU A 506 -0.52 17.60 -18.11
CA LEU A 506 -1.81 18.30 -18.07
C LEU A 506 -2.68 17.86 -19.26
N ILE A 507 -3.64 16.97 -19.00
CA ILE A 507 -4.55 16.44 -20.02
C ILE A 507 -5.84 17.26 -20.03
N SER A 508 -6.26 17.69 -21.23
CA SER A 508 -7.55 18.35 -21.40
C SER A 508 -8.70 17.39 -21.10
N ARG A 509 -9.57 17.77 -20.16
CA ARG A 509 -10.79 17.01 -19.81
C ARG A 509 -11.63 16.65 -21.04
N ARG A 510 -11.70 17.52 -22.04
CA ARG A 510 -12.44 17.27 -23.28
C ARG A 510 -11.93 16.04 -24.03
N SER A 511 -10.62 15.81 -24.03
CA SER A 511 -10.01 14.64 -24.67
C SER A 511 -10.39 13.36 -23.94
N VAL A 512 -10.38 13.38 -22.60
CA VAL A 512 -10.79 12.25 -21.75
C VAL A 512 -12.28 11.95 -21.94
N GLU A 513 -13.13 12.97 -21.93
CA GLU A 513 -14.58 12.82 -22.16
C GLU A 513 -14.89 12.29 -23.55
N ALA A 514 -14.18 12.76 -24.58
CA ALA A 514 -14.32 12.24 -25.94
C ALA A 514 -13.92 10.75 -26.04
N LEU A 515 -12.83 10.37 -25.36
CA LEU A 515 -12.42 8.96 -25.30
C LEU A 515 -13.47 8.12 -24.54
N ASN A 516 -13.97 8.60 -23.40
CA ASN A 516 -15.01 7.92 -22.63
C ASN A 516 -16.31 7.75 -23.43
N ALA A 517 -16.70 8.75 -24.22
CA ALA A 517 -17.84 8.62 -25.12
C ALA A 517 -17.63 7.50 -26.15
N THR A 518 -16.44 7.43 -26.76
CA THR A 518 -16.07 6.36 -27.69
C THR A 518 -16.07 4.99 -27.01
N ILE A 519 -15.54 4.89 -25.78
CA ILE A 519 -15.56 3.65 -24.98
C ILE A 519 -17.00 3.21 -24.70
N LEU A 520 -17.89 4.14 -24.34
CA LEU A 520 -19.31 3.82 -24.11
C LEU A 520 -19.99 3.32 -25.38
N VAL A 521 -19.72 3.93 -26.54
CA VAL A 521 -20.24 3.44 -27.82
C VAL A 521 -19.78 2.00 -28.09
N HIS A 522 -18.48 1.72 -27.95
CA HIS A 522 -17.96 0.36 -28.11
C HIS A 522 -18.54 -0.63 -27.09
N GLY A 523 -18.77 -0.20 -25.85
CA GLY A 523 -19.45 -0.99 -24.83
C GLY A 523 -20.90 -1.32 -25.23
N THR A 524 -21.64 -0.35 -25.76
CA THR A 524 -23.00 -0.57 -26.26
C THR A 524 -23.04 -1.50 -27.47
N ASP A 525 -22.06 -1.40 -28.38
CA ASP A 525 -21.93 -2.29 -29.52
C ASP A 525 -21.63 -3.73 -29.09
N GLN A 526 -20.73 -3.91 -28.11
CA GLN A 526 -20.44 -5.21 -27.54
C GLN A 526 -21.69 -5.86 -26.93
N VAL A 527 -22.47 -5.10 -26.15
CA VAL A 527 -23.74 -5.57 -25.59
C VAL A 527 -24.77 -5.88 -26.68
N SER A 528 -24.83 -5.07 -27.74
CA SER A 528 -25.70 -5.30 -28.90
C SER A 528 -25.37 -6.61 -29.61
N ILE A 529 -24.09 -6.88 -29.84
CA ILE A 529 -23.62 -8.14 -30.43
C ILE A 529 -23.97 -9.32 -29.53
N LEU A 530 -23.74 -9.22 -28.21
CA LEU A 530 -24.12 -10.26 -27.26
C LEU A 530 -25.63 -10.53 -27.28
N SER A 531 -26.46 -9.49 -27.38
CA SER A 531 -27.91 -9.62 -27.52
C SER A 531 -28.31 -10.30 -28.83
N LYS A 532 -27.67 -9.96 -29.95
CA LYS A 532 -27.87 -10.63 -31.24
C LYS A 532 -27.50 -12.12 -31.16
N ILE A 533 -26.38 -12.47 -30.53
CA ILE A 533 -25.97 -13.86 -30.31
C ILE A 533 -26.99 -14.60 -29.43
N GLN A 534 -27.47 -13.96 -28.37
CA GLN A 534 -28.50 -14.54 -27.50
C GLN A 534 -29.79 -14.84 -28.28
N ASN A 535 -30.26 -13.88 -29.08
CA ASN A 535 -31.47 -14.05 -29.89
C ASN A 535 -31.30 -15.09 -30.99
N PHE A 536 -30.11 -15.16 -31.60
CA PHE A 536 -29.79 -16.20 -32.57
C PHE A 536 -29.86 -17.61 -31.95
N ARG A 537 -29.31 -17.80 -30.74
CA ARG A 537 -29.43 -19.07 -30.00
C ARG A 537 -30.86 -19.40 -29.61
N LYS A 538 -31.64 -18.42 -29.16
CA LYS A 538 -33.08 -18.60 -28.89
C LYS A 538 -33.82 -19.07 -30.14
N ASN A 539 -33.51 -18.49 -31.29
CA ASN A 539 -34.13 -18.87 -32.56
C ASN A 539 -33.73 -20.29 -32.98
N ILE A 540 -32.46 -20.68 -32.84
CA ILE A 540 -32.03 -22.07 -33.09
C ILE A 540 -32.82 -23.04 -32.21
N ASN A 541 -32.91 -22.78 -30.91
CA ASN A 541 -33.67 -23.64 -29.99
C ASN A 541 -35.16 -23.71 -30.35
N LEU A 542 -35.75 -22.60 -30.81
CA LEU A 542 -37.12 -22.57 -31.29
C LEU A 542 -37.28 -23.44 -32.54
N MET A 543 -36.39 -23.29 -33.52
CA MET A 543 -36.38 -24.11 -34.75
C MET A 543 -36.17 -25.60 -34.44
N GLU A 544 -35.30 -25.95 -33.50
CA GLU A 544 -35.11 -27.33 -33.04
C GLU A 544 -36.37 -27.89 -32.37
N TRP A 545 -37.05 -27.08 -31.55
CA TRP A 545 -38.33 -27.46 -30.96
C TRP A 545 -39.43 -27.62 -32.01
N GLU A 546 -39.52 -26.71 -32.99
CA GLU A 546 -40.47 -26.79 -34.11
C GLU A 546 -40.21 -28.05 -34.94
N HIS A 547 -38.96 -28.39 -35.22
CA HIS A 547 -38.59 -29.63 -35.90
C HIS A 547 -39.05 -30.85 -35.11
N ALA A 548 -38.75 -30.91 -33.80
CA ALA A 548 -39.17 -32.02 -32.95
C ALA A 548 -40.71 -32.15 -32.86
N TYR A 549 -41.42 -31.02 -32.82
CA TYR A 549 -42.87 -30.96 -32.83
C TYR A 549 -43.46 -31.49 -34.15
N LEU A 550 -42.92 -31.03 -35.29
CA LEU A 550 -43.34 -31.51 -36.61
C LEU A 550 -43.03 -32.99 -36.81
N ASP A 551 -41.88 -33.48 -36.32
CA ASP A 551 -41.56 -34.91 -36.32
C ASP A 551 -42.56 -35.73 -35.49
N MET A 552 -42.98 -35.23 -34.32
CA MET A 552 -44.00 -35.89 -33.51
C MET A 552 -45.37 -35.88 -34.20
N GLN A 553 -45.76 -34.76 -34.81
CA GLN A 553 -46.98 -34.70 -35.62
C GLN A 553 -46.93 -35.68 -36.79
N LYS A 554 -45.79 -35.76 -37.50
CA LYS A 554 -45.58 -36.70 -38.58
C LYS A 554 -45.77 -38.14 -38.11
N ARG A 555 -45.12 -38.54 -37.00
CA ARG A 555 -45.31 -39.88 -36.41
C ARG A 555 -46.75 -40.13 -36.03
N ASN A 556 -47.43 -39.18 -35.38
CA ASN A 556 -48.84 -39.32 -35.03
C ASN A 556 -49.74 -39.50 -36.27
N MET A 557 -49.44 -38.82 -37.37
CA MET A 557 -50.16 -38.99 -38.64
C MET A 557 -49.84 -40.34 -39.31
N GLU A 558 -48.60 -40.81 -39.22
CA GLU A 558 -48.18 -42.14 -39.68
C GLU A 558 -48.88 -43.23 -38.86
N ASP A 559 -48.88 -43.13 -37.53
CA ASP A 559 -49.59 -44.04 -36.63
C ASP A 559 -51.09 -44.06 -36.94
N HIS A 560 -51.72 -42.88 -37.05
CA HIS A 560 -53.13 -42.77 -37.45
C HIS A 560 -53.40 -43.39 -38.83
N TYR A 561 -52.47 -43.23 -39.78
CA TYR A 561 -52.57 -43.89 -41.08
C TYR A 561 -52.46 -45.42 -40.96
N THR A 562 -51.53 -45.93 -40.14
CA THR A 562 -51.42 -47.38 -39.87
C THR A 562 -52.63 -47.93 -39.14
N ASP A 563 -53.22 -47.19 -38.19
CA ASP A 563 -54.44 -47.56 -37.49
C ASP A 563 -55.60 -47.68 -38.48
N LEU A 564 -55.75 -46.73 -39.41
CA LEU A 564 -56.74 -46.82 -40.48
C LEU A 564 -56.47 -48.01 -41.41
N GLN A 565 -55.21 -48.31 -41.73
CA GLN A 565 -54.87 -49.49 -42.55
C GLN A 565 -55.17 -50.81 -41.83
N LEU A 566 -54.91 -50.89 -40.52
CA LEU A 566 -55.13 -52.07 -39.68
C LEU A 566 -56.57 -52.13 -39.13
N LEU A 567 -57.39 -51.11 -39.39
CA LEU A 567 -58.78 -51.04 -38.95
C LEU A 567 -59.57 -52.17 -39.61
N ARG A 568 -59.78 -53.23 -38.85
CA ARG A 568 -60.69 -54.30 -39.26
C ARG A 568 -62.11 -53.78 -39.13
N VAL A 569 -62.82 -53.71 -40.25
CA VAL A 569 -64.25 -53.36 -40.28
C VAL A 569 -65.03 -54.38 -39.44
N THR A 570 -65.44 -53.97 -38.24
CA THR A 570 -66.27 -54.78 -37.35
C THR A 570 -67.74 -54.61 -37.72
N LYS A 571 -68.60 -55.57 -37.35
CA LYS A 571 -70.06 -55.45 -37.56
C LYS A 571 -70.63 -54.19 -36.90
N ASN A 572 -70.09 -53.77 -35.75
CA ASN A 572 -70.47 -52.52 -35.09
C ASN A 572 -70.08 -51.28 -35.91
N LEU A 573 -68.90 -51.27 -36.56
CA LEU A 573 -68.50 -50.19 -37.46
C LEU A 573 -69.34 -50.21 -38.75
N GLN A 574 -69.69 -51.39 -39.24
CA GLN A 574 -70.61 -51.56 -40.37
C GLN A 574 -72.02 -51.08 -40.04
N GLU A 575 -72.57 -51.39 -38.87
CA GLU A 575 -73.83 -50.84 -38.38
C GLU A 575 -73.71 -49.31 -38.22
N LEU A 576 -72.65 -48.80 -37.61
CA LEU A 576 -72.43 -47.34 -37.50
C LEU A 576 -72.41 -46.65 -38.87
N ILE A 577 -71.78 -47.26 -39.88
CA ILE A 577 -71.70 -46.73 -41.25
C ILE A 577 -73.01 -46.94 -42.03
N THR A 578 -73.72 -48.06 -41.83
CA THR A 578 -74.92 -48.42 -42.61
C THR A 578 -76.24 -47.95 -42.01
N THR A 579 -76.42 -48.06 -40.70
CA THR A 579 -77.61 -47.60 -39.99
C THR A 579 -77.44 -46.21 -39.40
N GLY A 580 -76.23 -45.63 -39.42
CA GLY A 580 -75.96 -44.22 -39.09
C GLY A 580 -76.23 -43.82 -37.64
N ASP A 581 -76.81 -44.71 -36.84
CA ASP A 581 -77.29 -44.38 -35.50
C ASP A 581 -76.97 -45.52 -34.52
N ALA A 582 -75.76 -45.46 -33.96
CA ALA A 582 -75.38 -46.21 -32.76
C ALA A 582 -75.57 -45.36 -31.49
N SER A 583 -76.23 -44.20 -31.58
CA SER A 583 -76.29 -43.20 -30.50
C SER A 583 -76.94 -43.76 -29.23
N GLU A 584 -78.00 -44.55 -29.34
CA GLU A 584 -78.65 -45.13 -28.16
C GLU A 584 -77.78 -46.17 -27.45
N LYS A 585 -77.11 -47.03 -28.22
CA LYS A 585 -76.20 -48.04 -27.66
C LYS A 585 -74.98 -47.39 -27.02
N GLN A 586 -74.41 -46.37 -27.67
CA GLN A 586 -73.33 -45.56 -27.14
C GLN A 586 -73.76 -44.77 -25.88
N LYS A 587 -74.97 -44.21 -25.84
CA LYS A 587 -75.51 -43.53 -24.64
C LYS A 587 -75.69 -44.50 -23.48
N MET A 588 -76.16 -45.73 -23.73
CA MET A 588 -76.24 -46.76 -22.69
C MET A 588 -74.85 -47.15 -22.17
N GLU A 589 -73.90 -47.40 -23.06
CA GLU A 589 -72.52 -47.73 -22.67
C GLU A 589 -71.86 -46.57 -21.91
N GLN A 590 -72.07 -45.33 -22.36
CA GLN A 590 -71.59 -44.13 -21.70
C GLN A 590 -72.19 -43.97 -20.30
N GLY A 591 -73.51 -44.17 -20.14
CA GLY A 591 -74.16 -44.15 -18.83
C GLY A 591 -73.63 -45.23 -17.87
N LEU A 592 -73.35 -46.43 -18.39
CA LEU A 592 -72.76 -47.52 -17.59
C LEU A 592 -71.33 -47.17 -17.15
N LEU A 593 -70.52 -46.59 -18.03
CA LEU A 593 -69.16 -46.17 -17.73
C LEU A 593 -69.11 -45.01 -16.74
N GLU A 594 -70.02 -44.03 -16.87
CA GLU A 594 -70.16 -42.92 -15.93
C GLU A 594 -70.57 -43.41 -14.54
N ALA A 595 -71.52 -44.36 -14.46
CA ALA A 595 -71.90 -45.00 -13.21
C ALA A 595 -70.72 -45.75 -12.56
N LYS A 596 -69.91 -46.45 -13.37
CA LYS A 596 -68.71 -47.16 -12.90
C LYS A 596 -67.63 -46.19 -12.41
N LEU A 597 -67.40 -45.09 -13.13
CA LEU A 597 -66.47 -44.03 -12.71
C LEU A 597 -66.91 -43.38 -11.41
N ALA A 598 -68.20 -43.07 -11.26
CA ALA A 598 -68.74 -42.51 -10.03
C ALA A 598 -68.56 -43.48 -8.83
N TYR A 599 -68.76 -44.77 -9.06
CA TYR A 599 -68.51 -45.80 -8.04
C TYR A 599 -67.02 -45.89 -7.65
N MET A 600 -66.12 -45.91 -8.64
CA MET A 600 -64.68 -45.89 -8.39
C MET A 600 -64.22 -44.64 -7.65
N GLY A 601 -64.76 -43.47 -7.99
CA GLY A 601 -64.48 -42.21 -7.31
C GLY A 601 -64.89 -42.24 -5.84
N LYS A 602 -66.09 -42.75 -5.52
CA LYS A 602 -66.54 -42.93 -4.13
C LYS A 602 -65.63 -43.90 -3.37
N ASN A 603 -65.24 -45.02 -3.98
CA ASN A 603 -64.38 -45.99 -3.33
C ASN A 603 -62.95 -45.45 -3.09
N HIS A 604 -62.41 -44.69 -4.05
CA HIS A 604 -61.12 -44.01 -3.89
C HIS A 604 -61.16 -43.01 -2.74
N HIS A 605 -62.23 -42.21 -2.64
CA HIS A 605 -62.40 -41.25 -1.54
C HIS A 605 -62.43 -41.95 -0.17
N VAL A 606 -63.15 -43.07 -0.05
CA VAL A 606 -63.16 -43.88 1.19
C VAL A 606 -61.77 -44.43 1.52
N HIS A 607 -61.02 -44.90 0.52
CA HIS A 607 -59.64 -45.37 0.71
C HIS A 607 -58.69 -44.26 1.16
N GLN A 608 -58.82 -43.07 0.56
CA GLN A 608 -58.02 -41.91 0.94
C GLN A 608 -58.28 -41.50 2.40
N LEU A 609 -59.56 -41.53 2.82
CA LEU A 609 -59.95 -41.26 4.22
C LEU A 609 -59.40 -42.30 5.20
N LYS A 610 -59.38 -43.58 4.81
CA LYS A 610 -58.74 -44.64 5.61
C LYS A 610 -57.23 -44.43 5.74
N GLN A 611 -56.54 -44.09 4.64
CA GLN A 611 -55.11 -43.80 4.66
C GLN A 611 -54.78 -42.56 5.51
N ALA A 612 -55.63 -41.53 5.48
CA ALA A 612 -55.46 -40.36 6.33
C ALA A 612 -55.56 -40.74 7.82
N LYS A 613 -56.54 -41.55 8.19
CA LYS A 613 -56.70 -42.05 9.57
C LYS A 613 -55.53 -42.93 10.03
N THR A 614 -55.03 -43.84 9.18
CA THR A 614 -53.85 -44.65 9.53
C THR A 614 -52.60 -43.79 9.70
N THR A 615 -52.42 -42.78 8.85
CA THR A 615 -51.31 -41.82 8.97
C THR A 615 -51.38 -41.04 10.29
N GLN A 616 -52.57 -40.63 10.70
CA GLN A 616 -52.78 -39.95 11.99
C GLN A 616 -52.48 -40.89 13.18
N ALA A 617 -52.92 -42.14 13.12
CA ALA A 617 -52.63 -43.13 14.16
C ALA A 617 -51.12 -43.40 14.28
N LEU A 618 -50.41 -43.54 13.15
CA LEU A 618 -48.96 -43.70 13.13
C LEU A 618 -48.23 -42.48 13.72
N ARG A 619 -48.72 -41.26 13.45
CA ARG A 619 -48.17 -40.04 14.07
C ARG A 619 -48.37 -40.02 15.58
N SER A 620 -49.52 -40.47 16.08
CA SER A 620 -49.76 -40.59 17.52
C SER A 620 -48.80 -41.61 18.15
N GLN A 621 -48.65 -42.78 17.53
CA GLN A 621 -47.72 -43.81 18.01
C GLN A 621 -46.27 -43.32 18.01
N LEU A 622 -45.85 -42.58 16.98
CA LEU A 622 -44.53 -41.95 16.95
C LEU A 622 -44.34 -41.01 18.15
N GLY A 623 -45.34 -40.19 18.47
CA GLY A 623 -45.31 -39.30 19.62
C GLY A 623 -45.16 -40.03 20.96
N ASP A 624 -45.86 -41.15 21.14
CA ASP A 624 -45.75 -41.96 22.36
C ASP A 624 -44.38 -42.65 22.46
N ARG A 625 -43.85 -43.18 21.35
CA ARG A 625 -42.49 -43.75 21.31
C ARG A 625 -41.40 -42.72 21.58
N LEU A 626 -41.57 -41.48 21.14
CA LEU A 626 -40.64 -40.40 21.46
C LEU A 626 -40.64 -40.07 22.96
N LYS A 627 -41.82 -40.00 23.60
CA LYS A 627 -41.92 -39.83 25.05
C LYS A 627 -41.27 -40.97 25.83
N GLU A 628 -41.45 -42.21 25.35
CA GLU A 628 -40.81 -43.40 25.93
C GLU A 628 -39.29 -43.33 25.79
N ASN A 629 -38.77 -42.94 24.62
CA ASN A 629 -37.34 -42.71 24.41
C ASN A 629 -36.77 -41.63 25.33
N ASP A 630 -37.52 -40.56 25.58
CA ASP A 630 -37.07 -39.51 26.50
C ASP A 630 -37.10 -39.98 27.97
N GLN A 631 -38.04 -40.86 28.34
CA GLN A 631 -37.98 -41.55 29.64
C GLN A 631 -36.76 -42.46 29.74
N PHE A 632 -36.45 -43.26 28.70
CA PHE A 632 -35.25 -44.10 28.69
C PHE A 632 -33.96 -43.29 28.76
N LYS A 633 -33.89 -42.12 28.11
CA LYS A 633 -32.74 -41.22 28.25
C LYS A 633 -32.55 -40.73 29.69
N ARG A 634 -33.64 -40.38 30.38
CA ARG A 634 -33.58 -39.99 31.80
C ARG A 634 -33.10 -41.14 32.68
N GLN A 635 -33.64 -42.34 32.45
CA GLN A 635 -33.18 -43.55 33.16
C GLN A 635 -31.71 -43.86 32.89
N LEU A 636 -31.24 -43.67 31.65
CA LEU A 636 -29.82 -43.81 31.29
C LEU A 636 -28.95 -42.77 32.01
N GLN A 637 -29.39 -41.52 32.10
CA GLN A 637 -28.69 -40.48 32.86
C GLN A 637 -28.60 -40.86 34.34
N ASP A 638 -29.71 -41.30 34.95
CA ASP A 638 -29.72 -41.74 36.34
C ASP A 638 -28.77 -42.92 36.55
N LEU A 639 -28.83 -43.95 35.69
CA LEU A 639 -27.91 -45.09 35.73
C LEU A 639 -26.45 -44.66 35.56
N GLN A 640 -26.18 -43.70 34.67
CA GLN A 640 -24.84 -43.18 34.46
C GLN A 640 -24.33 -42.41 35.68
N THR A 641 -25.19 -41.64 36.37
CA THR A 641 -24.82 -41.04 37.66
C THR A 641 -24.56 -42.11 38.72
N HIS A 642 -25.34 -43.20 38.77
CA HIS A 642 -25.09 -44.31 39.68
C HIS A 642 -23.79 -45.05 39.37
N ILE A 643 -23.45 -45.27 38.10
CA ILE A 643 -22.17 -45.84 37.68
C ILE A 643 -21.04 -44.92 38.08
N HIS A 644 -21.17 -43.60 37.83
CA HIS A 644 -20.16 -42.62 38.23
C HIS A 644 -19.93 -42.62 39.74
N ILE A 645 -20.99 -42.63 40.55
CA ILE A 645 -20.91 -42.77 42.01
C ILE A 645 -20.21 -44.10 42.39
N ARG A 646 -20.51 -45.21 41.70
CA ARG A 646 -19.86 -46.51 41.96
C ARG A 646 -18.39 -46.50 41.55
N GLU A 647 -18.05 -45.87 40.42
CA GLU A 647 -16.68 -45.68 39.96
C GLU A 647 -15.89 -44.83 40.96
N ASP A 648 -16.47 -43.74 41.46
CA ASP A 648 -15.87 -42.92 42.52
C ASP A 648 -15.66 -43.71 43.81
N ILE A 649 -16.61 -44.58 44.19
CA ILE A 649 -16.46 -45.48 45.35
C ILE A 649 -15.34 -46.50 45.12
N VAL A 650 -15.23 -47.07 43.91
CA VAL A 650 -14.17 -48.03 43.56
C VAL A 650 -12.81 -47.33 43.45
N ALA A 651 -12.75 -46.14 42.88
CA ALA A 651 -11.56 -45.29 42.79
C ALA A 651 -11.10 -44.88 44.19
N SER A 652 -12.03 -44.50 45.08
CA SER A 652 -11.77 -44.23 46.50
C SER A 652 -11.27 -45.48 47.24
N ARG A 653 -11.81 -46.68 46.97
CA ARG A 653 -11.28 -47.95 47.51
C ARG A 653 -9.89 -48.29 46.98
N ARG A 654 -9.63 -48.10 45.68
CA ARG A 654 -8.29 -48.32 45.07
C ARG A 654 -7.27 -47.35 45.63
N ALA A 655 -7.62 -46.06 45.78
CA ALA A 655 -6.78 -45.06 46.43
C ALA A 655 -6.50 -45.42 47.90
N SER A 656 -7.48 -45.99 48.60
CA SER A 656 -7.32 -46.46 50.00
C SER A 656 -6.49 -47.74 50.13
N SER A 657 -6.48 -48.64 49.12
CA SER A 657 -5.67 -49.87 49.16
C SER A 657 -4.21 -49.64 48.75
N VAL A 658 -3.94 -48.66 47.89
CA VAL A 658 -2.58 -48.33 47.42
C VAL A 658 -1.80 -47.48 48.45
N ALA A 659 -2.48 -46.79 49.37
CA ALA A 659 -1.83 -46.06 50.47
C ALA A 659 -1.32 -46.95 51.63
N ALA A 660 -1.57 -48.26 51.62
CA ALA A 660 -1.22 -49.17 52.71
C ALA A 660 0.15 -49.88 52.56
N THR A 661 0.87 -49.70 51.44
CA THR A 661 2.11 -50.45 51.12
C THR A 661 3.40 -49.62 51.01
N THR A 662 3.37 -48.31 51.30
CA THR A 662 4.60 -47.50 51.47
C THR A 662 4.43 -46.52 52.62
N GLY A 663 5.06 -46.85 53.76
CA GLY A 663 5.12 -45.99 54.93
C GLY A 663 6.19 -44.91 54.81
N LYS A 664 5.82 -43.65 55.06
CA LYS A 664 6.42 -42.74 56.06
C LYS A 664 5.90 -41.30 55.88
N GLY A 665 5.13 -40.84 56.87
CA GLY A 665 5.27 -39.50 57.43
C GLY A 665 4.35 -38.37 56.92
N LYS A 666 3.15 -38.24 57.49
CA LYS A 666 2.72 -37.09 58.33
C LYS A 666 1.29 -37.33 58.85
N LYS A 667 0.96 -36.69 59.98
CA LYS A 667 -0.08 -37.05 60.97
C LYS A 667 -1.54 -36.74 60.52
N GLN A 668 -2.47 -37.49 61.16
CA GLN A 668 -3.95 -37.33 61.30
C GLN A 668 -4.87 -38.01 60.25
N PRO A 669 -6.11 -38.43 60.60
CA PRO A 669 -6.57 -39.13 61.82
C PRO A 669 -7.30 -40.45 61.47
N ILE A 670 -6.88 -41.58 62.06
CA ILE A 670 -7.39 -42.95 61.78
C ILE A 670 -8.79 -43.24 62.40
N LYS A 671 -9.44 -42.25 63.04
CA LYS A 671 -10.71 -42.48 63.76
C LYS A 671 -11.98 -42.29 62.91
N ASP A 672 -11.96 -41.45 61.88
CA ASP A 672 -13.17 -41.15 61.07
C ASP A 672 -13.52 -42.26 60.06
N ASN A 673 -12.53 -42.97 59.53
CA ASN A 673 -12.77 -44.00 58.51
C ASN A 673 -13.33 -45.30 59.11
N LYS A 674 -13.02 -45.63 60.37
CA LYS A 674 -13.65 -46.78 61.06
C LYS A 674 -15.08 -46.48 61.48
N LEU A 675 -15.35 -45.27 61.98
CA LEU A 675 -16.72 -44.84 62.33
C LEU A 675 -17.61 -44.76 61.09
N LYS A 676 -17.14 -44.15 60.00
CA LYS A 676 -17.87 -44.10 58.72
C LYS A 676 -18.13 -45.49 58.14
N ALA A 677 -17.18 -46.42 58.22
CA ALA A 677 -17.38 -47.79 57.76
C ALA A 677 -18.43 -48.57 58.60
N ILE A 678 -18.47 -48.35 59.93
CA ILE A 678 -19.49 -48.95 60.81
C ILE A 678 -20.87 -48.34 60.55
N THR A 679 -20.96 -47.02 60.36
CA THR A 679 -22.23 -46.35 60.00
C THR A 679 -22.75 -46.83 58.65
N VAL A 680 -21.87 -47.02 57.66
CA VAL A 680 -22.26 -47.58 56.34
C VAL A 680 -22.71 -49.04 56.45
N ARG A 681 -22.04 -49.86 57.28
CA ARG A 681 -22.48 -51.24 57.52
C ARG A 681 -23.83 -51.30 58.23
N ARG A 682 -24.09 -50.43 59.20
CA ARG A 682 -25.40 -50.34 59.87
C ARG A 682 -26.50 -49.88 58.92
N LYS A 683 -26.25 -48.85 58.11
CA LYS A 683 -27.19 -48.41 57.06
C LYS A 683 -27.49 -49.51 56.04
N LEU A 684 -26.50 -50.31 55.65
CA LEU A 684 -26.72 -51.45 54.76
C LEU A 684 -27.53 -52.58 55.40
N VAL A 685 -27.35 -52.85 56.70
CA VAL A 685 -28.15 -53.83 57.45
C VAL A 685 -29.59 -53.34 57.65
N ASP A 686 -29.77 -52.05 57.95
CA ASP A 686 -31.10 -51.45 58.09
C ASP A 686 -31.84 -51.41 56.74
N LEU A 687 -31.13 -51.13 55.64
CA LEU A 687 -31.68 -51.21 54.28
C LEU A 687 -32.03 -52.65 53.90
N ALA A 688 -31.19 -53.63 54.26
CA ALA A 688 -31.50 -55.03 54.02
C ALA A 688 -32.71 -55.52 54.84
N LYS A 689 -32.91 -54.99 56.06
CA LYS A 689 -34.11 -55.26 56.87
C LYS A 689 -35.36 -54.62 56.28
N ALA A 690 -35.30 -53.35 55.88
CA ALA A 690 -36.40 -52.66 55.22
C ALA A 690 -36.79 -53.36 53.91
N GLN A 691 -35.81 -53.78 53.11
CA GLN A 691 -36.05 -54.58 51.90
C GLN A 691 -36.60 -55.97 52.20
N SER A 692 -36.25 -56.59 53.33
CA SER A 692 -36.84 -57.87 53.74
C SER A 692 -38.30 -57.70 54.15
N GLU A 693 -38.63 -56.64 54.92
CA GLU A 693 -40.01 -56.29 55.27
C GLU A 693 -40.85 -55.95 54.03
N GLU A 694 -40.26 -55.24 53.06
CA GLU A 694 -40.91 -54.91 51.80
C GLU A 694 -41.12 -56.15 50.91
N ILE A 695 -40.16 -57.08 50.87
CA ILE A 695 -40.34 -58.38 50.19
C ILE A 695 -41.44 -59.21 50.89
N GLU A 696 -41.52 -59.18 52.22
CA GLU A 696 -42.54 -59.90 52.98
C GLU A 696 -43.93 -59.29 52.75
N PHE A 697 -44.02 -57.96 52.67
CA PHE A 697 -45.22 -57.24 52.25
C PHE A 697 -45.61 -57.57 50.80
N MET A 698 -44.66 -57.55 49.87
CA MET A 698 -44.90 -57.94 48.47
C MET A 698 -45.30 -59.41 48.34
N ARG A 699 -44.81 -60.31 49.19
CA ARG A 699 -45.27 -61.71 49.25
C ARG A 699 -46.73 -61.81 49.71
N GLN A 700 -47.13 -61.02 50.71
CA GLN A 700 -48.53 -60.97 51.16
C GLN A 700 -49.48 -60.37 50.10
N GLU A 701 -49.03 -59.33 49.39
CA GLU A 701 -49.74 -58.74 48.23
C GLU A 701 -49.83 -59.75 47.08
N LEU A 702 -48.74 -60.45 46.77
CA LEU A 702 -48.72 -61.50 45.74
C LEU A 702 -49.65 -62.66 46.11
N ASP A 703 -49.72 -63.07 47.39
CA ASP A 703 -50.67 -64.08 47.85
C ASP A 703 -52.12 -63.59 47.79
N LYS A 704 -52.39 -62.31 48.11
CA LYS A 704 -53.71 -61.69 47.87
C LYS A 704 -54.09 -61.70 46.39
N ILE A 705 -53.16 -61.37 45.51
CA ILE A 705 -53.39 -61.35 44.06
C ILE A 705 -53.52 -62.78 43.51
N ARG A 706 -52.74 -63.74 44.02
CA ARG A 706 -52.87 -65.16 43.64
C ARG A 706 -54.21 -65.74 44.07
N ARG A 707 -54.70 -65.43 45.27
CA ARG A 707 -56.08 -65.77 45.71
C ARG A 707 -57.17 -65.13 44.84
N ARG A 708 -56.90 -63.98 44.21
CA ARG A 708 -57.82 -63.33 43.26
C ARG A 708 -57.78 -63.91 41.84
N THR A 709 -56.64 -64.45 41.41
CA THR A 709 -56.41 -64.78 39.99
C THR A 709 -56.47 -66.28 39.70
N PHE A 710 -56.32 -67.14 40.71
CA PHE A 710 -56.53 -68.59 40.60
C PHE A 710 -57.35 -69.08 41.80
N PRO A 711 -58.39 -69.92 41.61
CA PRO A 711 -59.08 -70.55 42.72
C PRO A 711 -58.11 -71.47 43.48
N SER A 712 -57.68 -71.09 44.68
CA SER A 712 -56.91 -71.99 45.55
C SER A 712 -57.90 -72.82 46.38
N PHE A 713 -58.08 -74.08 46.02
CA PHE A 713 -58.85 -75.04 46.83
C PHE A 713 -58.08 -75.37 48.11
N VAL A 714 -58.40 -74.64 49.18
CA VAL A 714 -58.32 -75.17 50.55
C VAL A 714 -59.73 -75.15 51.11
N GLN A 715 -60.40 -76.29 50.93
CA GLN A 715 -61.54 -76.80 51.70
C GLN A 715 -60.94 -77.89 52.61
N PRO A 716 -61.40 -78.14 53.86
CA PRO A 716 -62.80 -78.18 54.31
C PRO A 716 -63.07 -77.26 55.53
N MET A 717 -64.29 -76.90 55.90
CA MET A 717 -65.32 -77.81 56.44
C MET A 717 -66.63 -77.00 56.69
N GLN A 718 -67.76 -77.57 56.26
CA GLN A 718 -69.15 -77.50 56.81
C GLN A 718 -69.55 -76.27 57.66
N ALA A 719 -70.44 -75.38 57.18
CA ALA A 719 -71.93 -75.43 57.22
C ALA A 719 -72.50 -75.28 58.65
N PRO A 720 -73.44 -74.33 58.90
CA PRO A 720 -74.86 -74.48 58.53
C PRO A 720 -75.43 -73.21 57.85
N ASN A 721 -76.27 -73.34 56.82
CA ASN A 721 -77.68 -73.77 56.80
C ASN A 721 -78.65 -72.64 57.13
N ASP A 722 -79.61 -72.54 56.22
CA ASP A 722 -80.98 -72.06 56.34
C ASP A 722 -81.11 -70.53 56.29
N ASP A 723 -81.46 -70.00 55.12
CA ASP A 723 -82.80 -70.05 54.51
C ASP A 723 -83.77 -69.23 55.35
N ASP A 724 -84.27 -68.15 54.75
CA ASP A 724 -85.70 -67.81 54.72
C ASP A 724 -85.92 -66.57 53.82
N ASP A 725 -86.80 -66.77 52.83
CA ASP A 725 -87.80 -65.82 52.30
C ASP A 725 -87.38 -64.63 51.40
N ASP A 726 -87.61 -64.73 50.07
CA ASP A 726 -88.94 -64.57 49.45
C ASP A 726 -88.92 -64.50 47.90
N ASP A 727 -89.73 -65.36 47.28
CA ASP A 727 -90.67 -65.15 46.15
C ASP A 727 -90.41 -64.14 44.99
N ASN A 728 -90.39 -64.65 43.74
CA ASN A 728 -91.42 -64.44 42.69
C ASN A 728 -90.89 -64.68 41.25
N PHE A 729 -91.71 -65.40 40.49
CA PHE A 729 -91.57 -65.88 39.11
C PHE A 729 -91.48 -64.77 38.05
N GLY A 730 -90.66 -65.04 37.03
CA GLY A 730 -90.67 -64.45 35.69
C GLY A 730 -90.02 -65.39 34.69
#